data_AF-A0A8C0L7D9-F1
#
_entry.id   AF-A0A8C0L7D9-F1
#
_cell.length_a   1.000
_cell.length_b   1.000
_cell.length_c   1.000
_cell.angle_alpha   90.00
_cell.angle_beta   90.00
_cell.angle_gamma   90.00
#
_symmetry.space_group_name_H-M   'P 1'
#
loop_
_entity.id
_entity.type
_entity.pdbx_description
1 polymer ?
#
loop_
_entity_poly.entity_id
_entity_poly.type
_entity_poly.pdbx_seq_one_letter_code
_entity_poly.pdbx_strand_id
1 'polypeptide(L)'
;MSQEPRTYFLFLFFFLSHGVASHSVPDSRQGNSHGWTADLCHRILAYLNSRNVTFTIPSLQAAMENHLEQRLYQPQKLLEDLRDTDAQQFHTVMKCLLEDKKDLLELEDIVIDLGEIRKQALQSPGVNRSLFLITLERCFQVLNSLECVEILGRVLRGSSGSLLQPNIPEKLPQDLREDAFKNLSVVFKDLYDQTSAHSQRALYSWMTGILQMSFNATDDSVSWVSAENLWILGRYMVHLSLEEIVKISPVEIGLFISYDNATKQLDTVYDITPELAQAFLERISSSSFDMRNISTIHRLGLLVCFYNDLDLLDATVAQVLLHQMIKCSHLRGFQAGVQKLKADLLDIATENQTLNETLGSLSDAVVGLTHSQLESLSPEAVHGAISTLNQVSGWAKSQVIILSAKYLAHEKVLSFYNVSQMGVLLAGVGTQAFYGMDRRDLLQVLRSTNSLHVSDLSPAQKQGVLSKMIEAGDTTSGIVEIQGAFFKEVSLFDLRGEPGFNTTVLKEKEVLTSIWMHVLAECGFPTPMMNTLISAGWQLVKGMTCSHIDAMSADSFLAHFHYFENNLSLLSPYQVNCLAWKYWEVSRSSMPPFLLAALPAHHLASVPASQCVPFLISLGKNQLDSLVLDSHKKNSVLRKVQQCLNNSIADEFAVDIVGKLLCHLPAAIIHSGISARAWATALHGLRDCPGLSPEQKAAVRLRLLEQYGLPRNWTAETMKDLGPFLVLFSGDELSSVATKFPEILQQTSFKIAGTLPPPEFLWAVFESVWNSSERNPSSHPSPGCHGVMAPSSSDIFKLAEANACWAPEDLLCMEEHTFIRSVELLGAVRAFSLPQLVTLKEKAVQVWDMPSYWKEHHITSLGRIALALNESELEQLDLSSIDTVVSLSQQTEWTPGQAKSILQGFLEDSGYSVQDLKSFHLVGLGTTLCAMNITEISLIKISEFRVVMARIGTLLCSIHILAEFKRKAEAVFGHPTKWSSSVLQELGTIAAGLTKEELQMLDKDLMPYFQPSAIKCLPDEIFKELSAEQIAWLGPENAAAVTPGQRRQLSLVQLQSLRRALDGANTRSWPDTPASARPTWAPSSGSPPGEPPGTWGLWLGSPLLVIVPETMW
;
A
#
# COMPACT_ATOMS: atom_id res chain seq x y z
N MET A 1 -4.88 11.44 54.03
CA MET A 1 -3.76 10.57 53.60
C MET A 1 -4.32 9.19 53.38
N SER A 2 -3.83 8.47 52.36
CA SER A 2 -4.21 7.08 52.00
C SER A 2 -5.66 6.88 51.57
N GLN A 3 -5.85 6.09 50.50
CA GLN A 3 -7.13 5.60 49.93
C GLN A 3 -8.19 6.67 49.56
N GLU A 4 -8.68 6.76 48.31
CA GLU A 4 -8.17 6.16 47.07
C GLU A 4 -8.68 6.91 45.82
N PRO A 5 -7.83 7.30 44.85
CA PRO A 5 -8.30 7.89 43.59
C PRO A 5 -8.90 6.88 42.59
N ARG A 6 -8.75 5.57 42.84
CA ARG A 6 -9.24 4.49 41.95
C ARG A 6 -10.71 4.65 41.62
N THR A 7 -11.52 4.90 42.65
CA THR A 7 -12.97 4.86 42.54
C THR A 7 -13.50 5.82 41.47
N TYR A 8 -12.90 6.99 41.25
CA TYR A 8 -13.55 8.09 40.50
C TYR A 8 -13.88 7.82 39.03
N PHE A 9 -13.15 6.97 38.30
CA PHE A 9 -13.57 6.59 36.92
C PHE A 9 -14.86 5.77 36.99
N LEU A 10 -14.84 4.70 37.77
CA LEU A 10 -15.99 3.86 38.06
C LEU A 10 -17.12 4.65 38.74
N PHE A 11 -16.81 5.63 39.60
CA PHE A 11 -17.82 6.41 40.33
C PHE A 11 -18.48 7.45 39.42
N LEU A 12 -17.79 7.98 38.40
CA LEU A 12 -18.43 8.73 37.32
C LEU A 12 -19.25 7.78 36.44
N PHE A 13 -18.67 6.73 35.87
CA PHE A 13 -19.39 5.79 34.99
C PHE A 13 -20.59 5.11 35.70
N PHE A 14 -20.51 4.88 37.01
CA PHE A 14 -21.61 4.38 37.85
C PHE A 14 -22.56 5.46 38.35
N PHE A 15 -22.17 6.68 38.73
CA PHE A 15 -23.20 7.72 38.96
C PHE A 15 -23.95 8.06 37.67
N LEU A 16 -23.24 8.02 36.54
CA LEU A 16 -23.83 8.26 35.23
C LEU A 16 -24.82 7.14 34.82
N SER A 17 -24.64 5.89 35.28
CA SER A 17 -25.57 4.78 35.00
C SER A 17 -26.54 4.43 36.16
N HIS A 18 -26.23 4.76 37.42
CA HIS A 18 -27.07 4.49 38.60
C HIS A 18 -28.24 5.46 38.78
N GLY A 19 -28.42 6.45 37.89
CA GLY A 19 -29.70 7.16 37.74
C GLY A 19 -30.91 6.23 37.51
N VAL A 20 -30.66 4.96 37.17
CA VAL A 20 -31.67 3.92 36.90
C VAL A 20 -31.88 2.96 38.09
N ALA A 21 -31.03 2.97 39.14
CA ALA A 21 -30.89 1.81 40.04
C ALA A 21 -30.97 2.07 41.57
N SER A 22 -31.53 3.19 42.03
CA SER A 22 -31.52 3.52 43.49
C SER A 22 -32.79 4.17 44.08
N HIS A 23 -33.98 3.72 43.67
CA HIS A 23 -35.20 3.89 44.50
C HIS A 23 -36.10 2.65 44.48
N SER A 24 -36.45 2.15 45.67
CA SER A 24 -37.33 1.00 45.89
C SER A 24 -38.81 1.42 45.97
N VAL A 25 -39.51 1.43 44.83
CA VAL A 25 -40.97 1.57 44.73
C VAL A 25 -41.47 0.55 43.68
N PRO A 26 -42.57 -0.19 43.91
CA PRO A 26 -42.90 -1.39 43.12
C PRO A 26 -43.67 -1.11 41.81
N ASP A 27 -43.57 -2.09 40.91
CA ASP A 27 -44.44 -2.39 39.75
C ASP A 27 -45.06 -1.22 38.95
N SER A 28 -44.45 -0.94 37.80
CA SER A 28 -45.22 -0.66 36.57
C SER A 28 -44.46 -1.08 35.31
N ARG A 29 -45.12 -1.86 34.44
CA ARG A 29 -44.57 -2.22 33.12
C ARG A 29 -44.81 -1.08 32.12
N GLN A 30 -43.79 -0.28 31.84
CA GLN A 30 -43.73 0.46 30.57
C GLN A 30 -42.28 0.83 30.25
N GLY A 31 -41.82 0.47 29.05
CA GLY A 31 -40.52 0.87 28.55
C GLY A 31 -40.60 2.19 27.78
N ASN A 32 -39.56 3.01 27.86
CA ASN A 32 -39.24 4.03 26.88
C ASN A 32 -37.76 4.43 26.99
N SER A 33 -37.26 5.20 26.03
CA SER A 33 -35.86 5.62 25.95
C SER A 33 -35.43 6.49 27.14
N HIS A 34 -34.60 5.95 28.03
CA HIS A 34 -33.87 6.73 29.03
C HIS A 34 -32.71 7.50 28.38
N GLY A 35 -33.07 8.59 27.69
CA GLY A 35 -32.11 9.59 27.24
C GLY A 35 -31.56 10.41 28.39
N TRP A 36 -30.37 10.98 28.20
CA TRP A 36 -29.76 11.93 29.11
C TRP A 36 -30.58 13.21 29.22
N THR A 37 -30.65 13.79 30.43
CA THR A 37 -31.37 15.05 30.68
C THR A 37 -30.56 15.97 31.57
N ALA A 38 -30.58 17.28 31.29
CA ALA A 38 -29.79 18.29 32.03
C ALA A 38 -30.09 18.31 33.54
N ASP A 39 -31.30 17.93 33.95
CA ASP A 39 -31.72 17.81 35.36
C ASP A 39 -30.93 16.73 36.13
N LEU A 40 -30.54 15.62 35.47
CA LEU A 40 -29.67 14.61 36.09
C LEU A 40 -28.28 15.17 36.40
N CYS A 41 -27.72 15.97 35.49
CA CYS A 41 -26.42 16.61 35.65
C CYS A 41 -26.43 17.69 36.76
N HIS A 42 -27.53 18.43 36.89
CA HIS A 42 -27.74 19.37 38.01
C HIS A 42 -27.74 18.66 39.37
N ARG A 43 -28.37 17.47 39.47
CA ARG A 43 -28.33 16.64 40.68
C ARG A 43 -26.91 16.11 40.97
N ILE A 44 -26.14 15.72 39.96
CA ILE A 44 -24.74 15.31 40.09
C ILE A 44 -23.88 16.47 40.62
N LEU A 45 -24.02 17.68 40.06
CA LEU A 45 -23.32 18.87 40.54
C LEU A 45 -23.69 19.22 41.98
N ALA A 46 -24.98 19.19 42.33
CA ALA A 46 -25.43 19.42 43.72
C ALA A 46 -24.82 18.40 44.70
N TYR A 47 -24.76 17.12 44.30
CA TYR A 47 -24.15 16.05 45.10
C TYR A 47 -22.63 16.21 45.25
N LEU A 48 -21.90 16.54 44.19
CA LEU A 48 -20.46 16.82 44.27
C LEU A 48 -20.16 18.05 45.14
N ASN A 49 -20.91 19.13 44.95
CA ASN A 49 -20.82 20.35 45.76
C ASN A 49 -21.11 20.09 47.25
N SER A 50 -22.03 19.17 47.57
CA SER A 50 -22.32 18.76 48.95
C SER A 50 -21.16 18.05 49.67
N ARG A 51 -20.15 17.58 48.93
CA ARG A 51 -18.94 16.92 49.47
C ARG A 51 -17.76 17.89 49.68
N ASN A 52 -18.03 19.19 49.85
CA ASN A 52 -17.04 20.27 50.03
C ASN A 52 -16.03 20.42 48.86
N VAL A 53 -16.41 20.05 47.63
CA VAL A 53 -15.63 20.32 46.42
C VAL A 53 -16.53 21.02 45.40
N THR A 54 -16.23 22.29 45.12
CA THR A 54 -17.03 23.12 44.20
C THR A 54 -16.71 22.78 42.75
N PHE A 55 -17.63 22.10 42.07
CA PHE A 55 -17.61 21.87 40.62
C PHE A 55 -18.58 22.82 39.90
N THR A 56 -18.10 23.39 38.80
CA THR A 56 -18.90 24.02 37.73
C THR A 56 -19.04 23.07 36.54
N ILE A 57 -20.00 23.30 35.63
CA ILE A 57 -20.19 22.48 34.42
C ILE A 57 -18.89 22.35 33.61
N PRO A 58 -18.15 23.43 33.27
CA PRO A 58 -16.88 23.30 32.54
C PRO A 58 -15.78 22.57 33.31
N SER A 59 -15.74 22.69 34.65
CA SER A 59 -14.76 21.92 35.45
C SER A 59 -15.11 20.44 35.54
N LEU A 60 -16.39 20.08 35.46
CA LEU A 60 -16.86 18.70 35.43
C LEU A 60 -16.54 18.07 34.07
N GLN A 61 -16.79 18.80 32.98
CA GLN A 61 -16.37 18.42 31.63
C GLN A 61 -14.85 18.19 31.57
N ALA A 62 -14.05 19.20 31.93
CA ALA A 62 -12.59 19.09 31.89
C ALA A 62 -12.04 17.99 32.81
N ALA A 63 -12.71 17.70 33.94
CA ALA A 63 -12.37 16.56 34.79
C ALA A 63 -12.73 15.21 34.16
N MET A 64 -13.88 15.11 33.47
CA MET A 64 -14.30 13.91 32.74
C MET A 64 -13.37 13.62 31.56
N GLU A 65 -13.10 14.61 30.72
CA GLU A 65 -12.20 14.54 29.57
C GLU A 65 -10.79 14.11 29.99
N ASN A 66 -10.19 14.82 30.96
CA ASN A 66 -8.84 14.52 31.46
C ASN A 66 -8.75 13.14 32.15
N HIS A 67 -9.79 12.71 32.90
CA HIS A 67 -9.78 11.39 33.53
C HIS A 67 -10.01 10.24 32.53
N LEU A 68 -10.80 10.48 31.48
CA LEU A 68 -10.94 9.56 30.36
C LEU A 68 -9.62 9.47 29.59
N GLU A 69 -9.05 10.60 29.17
CA GLU A 69 -7.75 10.71 28.51
C GLU A 69 -6.66 9.93 29.28
N GLN A 70 -6.57 10.12 30.60
CA GLN A 70 -5.69 9.33 31.48
C GLN A 70 -5.93 7.81 31.44
N ARG A 71 -7.15 7.34 31.19
CA ARG A 71 -7.45 5.89 31.02
C ARG A 71 -7.22 5.40 29.60
N LEU A 72 -7.47 6.21 28.59
CA LEU A 72 -7.16 5.87 27.19
C LEU A 72 -5.66 5.78 26.94
N TYR A 73 -4.86 6.55 27.68
CA TYR A 73 -3.40 6.44 27.76
C TYR A 73 -2.90 5.45 28.83
N GLN A 74 -3.78 4.71 29.52
CA GLN A 74 -3.45 3.65 30.48
C GLN A 74 -4.36 2.41 30.30
N PRO A 75 -4.35 1.75 29.12
CA PRO A 75 -5.25 0.62 28.83
C PRO A 75 -5.13 -0.55 29.81
N GLN A 76 -3.94 -0.80 30.35
CA GLN A 76 -3.71 -1.81 31.41
C GLN A 76 -4.54 -1.51 32.68
N LYS A 77 -4.68 -0.23 33.04
CA LYS A 77 -5.46 0.21 34.19
C LYS A 77 -6.97 0.17 33.93
N LEU A 78 -7.41 0.33 32.68
CA LEU A 78 -8.79 0.05 32.28
C LEU A 78 -9.11 -1.44 32.47
N LEU A 79 -8.18 -2.35 32.15
CA LEU A 79 -8.35 -3.79 32.40
C LEU A 79 -8.41 -4.10 33.91
N GLU A 80 -7.57 -3.46 34.74
CA GLU A 80 -7.64 -3.57 36.21
C GLU A 80 -8.99 -3.06 36.75
N ASP A 81 -9.38 -1.82 36.42
CA ASP A 81 -10.64 -1.22 36.89
C ASP A 81 -11.86 -2.09 36.50
N LEU A 82 -11.85 -2.76 35.33
CA LEU A 82 -12.92 -3.66 34.89
C LEU A 82 -12.93 -5.01 35.64
N ARG A 83 -11.77 -5.53 36.04
CA ARG A 83 -11.68 -6.74 36.90
C ARG A 83 -12.26 -6.49 38.29
N ASP A 84 -12.10 -5.28 38.82
CA ASP A 84 -12.53 -4.92 40.19
C ASP A 84 -14.03 -4.56 40.32
N THR A 85 -14.78 -4.44 39.21
CA THR A 85 -16.24 -4.20 39.23
C THR A 85 -17.05 -5.36 39.82
N ASP A 86 -18.33 -5.17 40.19
CA ASP A 86 -19.29 -6.27 40.44
C ASP A 86 -19.98 -6.77 39.14
N ALA A 87 -20.85 -7.79 39.24
CA ALA A 87 -21.52 -8.39 38.08
C ALA A 87 -22.52 -7.44 37.36
N GLN A 88 -23.34 -6.70 38.12
CA GLN A 88 -24.32 -5.75 37.57
C GLN A 88 -23.61 -4.50 37.02
N GLN A 89 -22.57 -4.06 37.73
CA GLN A 89 -21.63 -3.04 37.29
C GLN A 89 -20.97 -3.42 35.96
N PHE A 90 -20.37 -4.61 35.85
CA PHE A 90 -19.70 -5.09 34.65
C PHE A 90 -20.63 -5.13 33.43
N HIS A 91 -21.83 -5.72 33.59
CA HIS A 91 -22.87 -5.72 32.55
C HIS A 91 -23.16 -4.29 32.04
N THR A 92 -23.34 -3.36 32.96
CA THR A 92 -23.70 -1.96 32.66
C THR A 92 -22.57 -1.23 31.93
N VAL A 93 -21.32 -1.43 32.36
CA VAL A 93 -20.14 -0.82 31.71
C VAL A 93 -19.94 -1.36 30.30
N MET A 94 -19.94 -2.69 30.12
CA MET A 94 -19.75 -3.31 28.80
C MET A 94 -20.85 -2.86 27.83
N LYS A 95 -22.10 -2.77 28.28
CA LYS A 95 -23.21 -2.25 27.48
C LYS A 95 -23.02 -0.78 27.09
N CYS A 96 -22.70 0.10 28.04
CA CYS A 96 -22.49 1.53 27.76
C CYS A 96 -21.23 1.84 26.93
N LEU A 97 -20.26 0.91 26.85
CA LEU A 97 -19.09 1.00 25.97
C LEU A 97 -19.35 0.50 24.55
N LEU A 98 -20.38 -0.35 24.34
CA LEU A 98 -20.59 -1.09 23.08
C LEU A 98 -21.97 -0.84 22.42
N GLU A 99 -22.86 -0.06 23.03
CA GLU A 99 -24.09 0.40 22.38
C GLU A 99 -23.80 1.43 21.27
N ASP A 100 -24.34 1.18 20.07
CA ASP A 100 -24.21 2.03 18.88
C ASP A 100 -25.12 3.29 18.90
N LYS A 101 -25.30 3.91 20.07
CA LYS A 101 -26.14 5.10 20.25
C LYS A 101 -25.34 6.39 20.15
N LYS A 102 -25.91 7.38 19.45
CA LYS A 102 -25.46 8.79 19.50
C LYS A 102 -26.00 9.46 20.75
N ASP A 103 -25.25 9.34 21.84
CA ASP A 103 -25.62 9.94 23.13
C ASP A 103 -25.04 11.37 23.21
N LEU A 104 -25.81 12.36 22.74
CA LEU A 104 -25.51 13.77 22.96
C LEU A 104 -25.92 14.17 24.38
N LEU A 105 -25.00 14.76 25.14
CA LEU A 105 -25.25 15.28 26.47
C LEU A 105 -25.34 16.82 26.42
N GLU A 106 -26.56 17.34 26.38
CA GLU A 106 -26.85 18.78 26.34
C GLU A 106 -26.87 19.38 27.77
N LEU A 107 -26.03 20.39 27.98
CA LEU A 107 -25.70 21.04 29.25
C LEU A 107 -25.75 22.57 29.07
N GLU A 108 -26.96 23.10 28.93
CA GLU A 108 -27.22 24.51 28.60
C GLU A 108 -26.51 24.93 27.30
N ASP A 109 -25.45 25.74 27.37
CA ASP A 109 -24.67 26.19 26.20
C ASP A 109 -23.60 25.16 25.74
N ILE A 110 -23.45 24.03 26.43
CA ILE A 110 -22.41 23.02 26.19
C ILE A 110 -23.05 21.72 25.69
N VAL A 111 -22.50 21.14 24.61
CA VAL A 111 -22.90 19.81 24.11
C VAL A 111 -21.69 18.88 24.13
N ILE A 112 -21.79 17.78 24.88
CA ILE A 112 -20.74 16.75 24.93
C ILE A 112 -21.22 15.55 24.10
N ASP A 113 -20.53 15.24 22.99
CA ASP A 113 -20.80 14.06 22.18
C ASP A 113 -20.13 12.82 22.80
N LEU A 114 -20.88 12.08 23.63
CA LEU A 114 -20.40 10.86 24.26
C LEU A 114 -20.17 9.74 23.23
N GLY A 115 -20.79 9.81 22.04
CA GLY A 115 -20.59 8.87 20.94
C GLY A 115 -19.24 9.04 20.25
N GLU A 116 -18.85 10.27 19.92
CA GLU A 116 -17.53 10.56 19.37
C GLU A 116 -16.43 10.29 20.41
N ILE A 117 -16.67 10.62 21.69
CA ILE A 117 -15.78 10.26 22.79
C ILE A 117 -15.63 8.73 22.94
N ARG A 118 -16.72 7.96 22.89
CA ARG A 118 -16.71 6.48 22.89
C ARG A 118 -15.95 5.93 21.68
N LYS A 119 -16.11 6.52 20.50
CA LYS A 119 -15.40 6.16 19.27
C LYS A 119 -13.90 6.43 19.37
N GLN A 120 -13.49 7.59 19.85
CA GLN A 120 -12.06 7.91 20.07
C GLN A 120 -11.44 7.03 21.16
N ALA A 121 -12.21 6.66 22.18
CA ALA A 121 -11.80 5.69 23.21
C ALA A 121 -11.50 4.31 22.63
N LEU A 122 -12.41 3.74 21.83
CA LEU A 122 -12.23 2.44 21.17
C LEU A 122 -11.13 2.46 20.09
N GLN A 123 -10.77 3.63 19.58
CA GLN A 123 -9.64 3.83 18.67
C GLN A 123 -8.30 4.11 19.38
N SER A 124 -8.26 4.15 20.72
CA SER A 124 -7.01 4.31 21.46
C SER A 124 -6.23 2.99 21.53
N PRO A 125 -4.91 2.98 21.25
CA PRO A 125 -4.09 1.77 21.33
C PRO A 125 -4.20 1.04 22.68
N GLY A 126 -4.25 -0.29 22.62
CA GLY A 126 -4.40 -1.16 23.80
C GLY A 126 -5.83 -1.27 24.36
N VAL A 127 -6.76 -0.33 24.10
CA VAL A 127 -8.13 -0.41 24.65
C VAL A 127 -8.87 -1.64 24.15
N ASN A 128 -8.78 -1.96 22.85
CA ASN A 128 -9.37 -3.19 22.31
C ASN A 128 -8.72 -4.46 22.88
N ARG A 129 -7.44 -4.45 23.27
CA ARG A 129 -6.83 -5.58 24.00
C ARG A 129 -7.39 -5.71 25.41
N SER A 130 -7.62 -4.61 26.12
CA SER A 130 -8.26 -4.63 27.45
C SER A 130 -9.68 -5.19 27.39
N LEU A 131 -10.48 -4.77 26.40
CA LEU A 131 -11.84 -5.29 26.17
C LEU A 131 -11.84 -6.76 25.76
N PHE A 132 -10.89 -7.18 24.93
CA PHE A 132 -10.71 -8.58 24.53
C PHE A 132 -10.36 -9.47 25.73
N LEU A 133 -9.35 -9.09 26.52
CA LEU A 133 -8.90 -9.87 27.67
C LEU A 133 -9.99 -10.00 28.74
N ILE A 134 -10.69 -8.92 29.10
CA ILE A 134 -11.76 -9.00 30.10
C ILE A 134 -12.99 -9.78 29.59
N THR A 135 -13.22 -9.82 28.27
CA THR A 135 -14.29 -10.65 27.70
C THR A 135 -13.99 -12.14 27.89
N LEU A 136 -12.75 -12.57 27.63
CA LEU A 136 -12.32 -13.95 27.89
C LEU A 136 -12.24 -14.27 29.39
N GLU A 137 -11.64 -13.39 30.20
CA GLU A 137 -11.42 -13.63 31.63
C GLU A 137 -12.70 -13.61 32.46
N ARG A 138 -13.70 -12.79 32.08
CA ARG A 138 -14.84 -12.48 32.94
C ARG A 138 -16.21 -12.57 32.29
N CYS A 139 -16.38 -12.18 31.02
CA CYS A 139 -17.74 -12.08 30.44
C CYS A 139 -18.49 -13.42 30.54
N PHE A 140 -17.86 -14.52 30.11
CA PHE A 140 -18.46 -15.87 30.14
C PHE A 140 -18.75 -16.41 31.55
N GLN A 141 -18.32 -15.73 32.62
CA GLN A 141 -18.65 -16.06 34.01
C GLN A 141 -19.83 -15.22 34.56
N VAL A 142 -20.21 -14.14 33.88
CA VAL A 142 -21.09 -13.07 34.41
C VAL A 142 -22.31 -12.81 33.51
N LEU A 143 -22.17 -12.93 32.20
CA LEU A 143 -23.20 -12.63 31.20
C LEU A 143 -23.59 -13.87 30.38
N ASN A 144 -24.58 -13.72 29.49
CA ASN A 144 -24.97 -14.78 28.57
C ASN A 144 -23.84 -15.08 27.57
N SER A 145 -23.59 -16.36 27.26
CA SER A 145 -22.55 -16.75 26.30
C SER A 145 -22.76 -16.12 24.92
N LEU A 146 -24.01 -15.92 24.50
CA LEU A 146 -24.35 -15.25 23.23
C LEU A 146 -23.96 -13.76 23.23
N GLU A 147 -24.18 -13.05 24.34
CA GLU A 147 -23.78 -11.64 24.51
C GLU A 147 -22.25 -11.51 24.50
N CYS A 148 -21.55 -12.42 25.18
CA CYS A 148 -20.09 -12.46 25.18
C CYS A 148 -19.49 -12.77 23.80
N VAL A 149 -20.15 -13.61 22.99
CA VAL A 149 -19.74 -13.86 21.60
C VAL A 149 -20.01 -12.64 20.72
N GLU A 150 -21.09 -11.88 20.91
CA GLU A 150 -21.31 -10.61 20.20
C GLU A 150 -20.24 -9.57 20.56
N ILE A 151 -19.95 -9.40 21.86
CA ILE A 151 -18.90 -8.52 22.37
C ILE A 151 -17.54 -8.91 21.80
N LEU A 152 -17.19 -10.20 21.87
CA LEU A 152 -15.93 -10.73 21.34
C LEU A 152 -15.84 -10.52 19.82
N GLY A 153 -16.93 -10.74 19.09
CA GLY A 153 -17.03 -10.48 17.65
C GLY A 153 -16.85 -9.00 17.28
N ARG A 154 -17.46 -8.07 18.03
CA ARG A 154 -17.27 -6.62 17.86
C ARG A 154 -15.81 -6.23 18.08
N VAL A 155 -15.21 -6.65 19.19
CA VAL A 155 -13.82 -6.32 19.54
C VAL A 155 -12.81 -6.93 18.55
N LEU A 156 -13.01 -8.19 18.15
CA LEU A 156 -12.13 -8.88 17.23
C LEU A 156 -12.20 -8.33 15.80
N ARG A 157 -13.41 -8.03 15.27
CA ARG A 157 -13.57 -7.35 13.98
C ARG A 157 -13.04 -5.90 14.00
N GLY A 158 -12.97 -5.28 15.18
CA GLY A 158 -12.27 -4.01 15.42
C GLY A 158 -10.75 -4.14 15.66
N SER A 159 -10.15 -5.30 15.39
CA SER A 159 -8.73 -5.58 15.56
C SER A 159 -8.14 -6.26 14.33
N SER A 160 -6.87 -6.03 14.03
CA SER A 160 -6.19 -6.56 12.83
C SER A 160 -5.75 -8.02 13.00
N GLY A 161 -6.61 -8.89 13.54
CA GLY A 161 -6.34 -10.30 13.89
C GLY A 161 -5.29 -10.55 15.00
N SER A 162 -4.40 -9.59 15.26
CA SER A 162 -3.24 -9.64 16.17
C SER A 162 -3.54 -9.90 17.65
N LEU A 163 -4.82 -9.90 18.05
CA LEU A 163 -5.26 -10.33 19.37
C LEU A 163 -5.40 -11.85 19.49
N LEU A 164 -5.66 -12.56 18.38
CA LEU A 164 -5.76 -14.02 18.32
C LEU A 164 -4.37 -14.64 18.17
N GLN A 165 -3.61 -14.65 19.26
CA GLN A 165 -2.33 -15.36 19.35
C GLN A 165 -2.52 -16.88 19.60
N PRO A 166 -1.50 -17.74 19.36
CA PRO A 166 -1.64 -19.20 19.46
C PRO A 166 -2.00 -19.74 20.85
N ASN A 167 -1.83 -18.94 21.91
CA ASN A 167 -2.18 -19.26 23.31
C ASN A 167 -3.59 -18.77 23.73
N ILE A 168 -4.34 -18.16 22.82
CA ILE A 168 -5.73 -17.72 23.09
C ILE A 168 -6.73 -18.88 23.11
N PRO A 169 -6.65 -19.91 22.23
CA PRO A 169 -7.64 -20.99 22.23
C PRO A 169 -7.69 -21.80 23.53
N GLU A 170 -6.58 -21.84 24.30
CA GLU A 170 -6.54 -22.41 25.66
C GLU A 170 -7.44 -21.66 26.66
N LYS A 171 -7.79 -20.40 26.37
CA LYS A 171 -8.62 -19.51 27.20
C LYS A 171 -10.05 -19.38 26.69
N LEU A 172 -10.39 -20.01 25.56
CA LEU A 172 -11.76 -20.04 25.06
C LEU A 172 -12.58 -21.06 25.89
N PRO A 173 -13.85 -20.80 26.19
CA PRO A 173 -14.72 -21.80 26.82
C PRO A 173 -14.81 -23.06 25.95
N GLN A 174 -14.73 -24.23 26.59
CA GLN A 174 -14.96 -25.53 25.92
C GLN A 174 -16.46 -25.81 25.83
N ASP A 175 -17.18 -25.63 26.95
CA ASP A 175 -18.63 -25.86 27.05
C ASP A 175 -19.45 -24.66 26.54
N LEU A 176 -19.41 -24.40 25.22
CA LEU A 176 -20.30 -23.43 24.58
C LEU A 176 -21.63 -24.05 24.17
N ARG A 177 -22.71 -23.27 24.24
CA ARG A 177 -23.97 -23.60 23.57
C ARG A 177 -23.78 -23.56 22.05
N GLU A 178 -24.53 -24.39 21.35
CA GLU A 178 -24.47 -24.58 19.90
C GLU A 178 -24.62 -23.27 19.11
N ASP A 179 -25.52 -22.37 19.53
CA ASP A 179 -25.74 -21.06 18.93
C ASP A 179 -24.56 -20.10 19.13
N ALA A 180 -24.03 -20.04 20.35
CA ALA A 180 -22.84 -19.25 20.69
C ALA A 180 -21.59 -19.78 19.97
N PHE A 181 -21.43 -21.11 19.87
CA PHE A 181 -20.32 -21.76 19.15
C PHE A 181 -20.38 -21.48 17.64
N LYS A 182 -21.55 -21.66 17.00
CA LYS A 182 -21.76 -21.36 15.58
C LYS A 182 -21.56 -19.87 15.25
N ASN A 183 -21.97 -18.97 16.14
CA ASN A 183 -21.70 -17.53 15.95
C ASN A 183 -20.21 -17.19 16.10
N LEU A 184 -19.49 -17.84 17.02
CA LEU A 184 -18.06 -17.61 17.24
C LEU A 184 -17.20 -18.22 16.12
N SER A 185 -17.57 -19.38 15.57
CA SER A 185 -16.86 -19.97 14.42
C SER A 185 -16.98 -19.10 13.16
N VAL A 186 -18.11 -18.41 12.95
CA VAL A 186 -18.26 -17.40 11.88
C VAL A 186 -17.30 -16.23 12.10
N VAL A 187 -17.18 -15.71 13.33
CA VAL A 187 -16.20 -14.64 13.64
C VAL A 187 -14.76 -15.09 13.34
N PHE A 188 -14.38 -16.32 13.69
CA PHE A 188 -13.05 -16.85 13.36
C PHE A 188 -12.86 -17.09 11.85
N LYS A 189 -13.90 -17.54 11.14
CA LYS A 189 -13.91 -17.68 9.67
C LYS A 189 -13.68 -16.34 8.97
N ASP A 190 -14.31 -15.26 9.43
CA ASP A 190 -14.14 -13.90 8.91
C ASP A 190 -12.71 -13.36 9.12
N LEU A 191 -12.02 -13.82 10.18
CA LEU A 191 -10.72 -13.31 10.61
C LEU A 191 -9.53 -14.20 10.22
N TYR A 192 -9.76 -15.38 9.64
CA TYR A 192 -8.76 -16.38 9.29
C TYR A 192 -7.49 -15.76 8.66
N ASP A 193 -7.66 -14.94 7.62
CA ASP A 193 -6.58 -14.27 6.89
C ASP A 193 -5.78 -13.23 7.68
N GLN A 194 -6.33 -12.72 8.78
CA GLN A 194 -5.69 -11.73 9.65
C GLN A 194 -4.90 -12.39 10.80
N THR A 195 -5.01 -13.71 10.95
CA THR A 195 -4.37 -14.48 12.02
C THR A 195 -3.13 -15.25 11.50
N SER A 196 -2.20 -15.54 12.41
CA SER A 196 -0.99 -16.33 12.09
C SER A 196 -1.36 -17.80 11.82
N ALA A 197 -0.59 -18.52 11.02
CA ALA A 197 -0.79 -19.94 10.71
C ALA A 197 -0.77 -20.85 11.95
N HIS A 198 0.07 -20.54 12.95
CA HIS A 198 -0.01 -21.20 14.26
C HIS A 198 -1.34 -20.93 14.97
N SER A 199 -1.85 -19.71 14.86
CA SER A 199 -3.09 -19.27 15.49
C SER A 199 -4.31 -19.89 14.78
N GLN A 200 -4.27 -19.99 13.44
CA GLN A 200 -5.23 -20.72 12.61
C GLN A 200 -5.30 -22.19 13.04
N ARG A 201 -4.16 -22.87 13.17
CA ARG A 201 -4.11 -24.28 13.64
C ARG A 201 -4.62 -24.42 15.07
N ALA A 202 -4.26 -23.53 15.99
CA ALA A 202 -4.72 -23.60 17.38
C ALA A 202 -6.25 -23.38 17.50
N LEU A 203 -6.81 -22.45 16.71
CA LEU A 203 -8.27 -22.25 16.62
C LEU A 203 -8.97 -23.47 15.99
N TYR A 204 -8.39 -24.05 14.93
CA TYR A 204 -8.88 -25.30 14.35
C TYR A 204 -8.92 -26.44 15.39
N SER A 205 -7.84 -26.66 16.15
CA SER A 205 -7.79 -27.70 17.19
C SER A 205 -8.82 -27.50 18.30
N TRP A 206 -9.12 -26.25 18.69
CA TRP A 206 -10.22 -25.94 19.61
C TRP A 206 -11.59 -26.25 19.00
N MET A 207 -11.83 -25.85 17.74
CA MET A 207 -13.08 -26.16 17.02
C MET A 207 -13.30 -27.67 16.88
N THR A 208 -12.26 -28.43 16.49
CA THR A 208 -12.37 -29.89 16.35
C THR A 208 -12.60 -30.58 17.70
N GLY A 209 -12.02 -30.07 18.79
CA GLY A 209 -12.25 -30.61 20.13
C GLY A 209 -13.72 -30.56 20.53
N ILE A 210 -14.37 -29.40 20.37
CA ILE A 210 -15.81 -29.24 20.67
C ILE A 210 -16.67 -30.10 19.73
N LEU A 211 -16.36 -30.15 18.43
CA LEU A 211 -17.11 -30.97 17.47
C LEU A 211 -16.98 -32.48 17.79
N GLN A 212 -15.79 -32.95 18.16
CA GLN A 212 -15.56 -34.35 18.54
C GLN A 212 -16.21 -34.73 19.88
N MET A 213 -16.33 -33.81 20.85
CA MET A 213 -17.09 -34.06 22.08
C MET A 213 -18.58 -34.34 21.83
N SER A 214 -19.14 -33.89 20.70
CA SER A 214 -20.51 -34.23 20.32
C SER A 214 -20.66 -35.64 19.71
N PHE A 215 -19.55 -36.28 19.35
CA PHE A 215 -19.51 -37.52 18.56
C PHE A 215 -19.13 -38.75 19.40
N ASN A 216 -20.15 -39.41 19.98
CA ASN A 216 -19.97 -40.68 20.70
C ASN A 216 -19.76 -41.86 19.73
N ALA A 217 -18.53 -42.05 19.26
CA ALA A 217 -18.11 -43.26 18.55
C ALA A 217 -17.46 -44.29 19.49
N THR A 218 -17.77 -45.57 19.26
CA THR A 218 -17.12 -46.72 19.93
C THR A 218 -16.25 -47.53 18.97
N ASP A 219 -15.92 -46.98 17.80
CA ASP A 219 -15.25 -47.64 16.70
C ASP A 219 -14.41 -46.60 15.91
N ASP A 220 -13.09 -46.76 15.91
CA ASP A 220 -12.13 -45.83 15.28
C ASP A 220 -12.19 -45.82 13.74
N SER A 221 -13.02 -46.66 13.12
CA SER A 221 -13.18 -46.74 11.66
C SER A 221 -14.13 -45.68 11.06
N VAL A 222 -14.94 -44.99 11.89
CA VAL A 222 -15.94 -44.02 11.44
C VAL A 222 -15.43 -42.58 11.64
N SER A 223 -15.33 -41.82 10.54
CA SER A 223 -15.00 -40.39 10.60
C SER A 223 -16.02 -39.60 11.43
N TRP A 224 -15.52 -38.65 12.22
CA TRP A 224 -16.33 -37.70 12.98
C TRP A 224 -16.86 -36.54 12.11
N VAL A 225 -16.43 -36.43 10.86
CA VAL A 225 -16.74 -35.30 9.97
C VAL A 225 -18.05 -35.54 9.23
N SER A 226 -19.12 -34.93 9.75
CA SER A 226 -20.41 -34.80 9.06
C SER A 226 -20.43 -33.62 8.07
N ALA A 227 -21.48 -33.55 7.25
CA ALA A 227 -21.76 -32.39 6.42
C ALA A 227 -21.87 -31.09 7.23
N GLU A 228 -22.47 -31.16 8.43
CA GLU A 228 -22.59 -30.01 9.33
C GLU A 228 -21.23 -29.60 9.94
N ASN A 229 -20.35 -30.57 10.23
CA ASN A 229 -19.01 -30.28 10.74
C ASN A 229 -18.17 -29.55 9.67
N LEU A 230 -18.29 -29.92 8.39
CA LEU A 230 -17.73 -29.15 7.27
C LEU A 230 -18.31 -27.74 7.21
N TRP A 231 -19.62 -27.56 7.39
CA TRP A 231 -20.27 -26.24 7.45
C TRP A 231 -19.74 -25.35 8.58
N ILE A 232 -19.54 -25.90 9.78
CA ILE A 232 -19.05 -25.17 10.96
C ILE A 232 -17.56 -24.83 10.83
N LEU A 233 -16.73 -25.75 10.32
CA LEU A 233 -15.30 -25.51 10.05
C LEU A 233 -15.10 -24.40 9.01
N GLY A 234 -15.94 -24.39 7.97
CA GLY A 234 -15.89 -23.35 6.94
C GLY A 234 -14.52 -23.22 6.29
N ARG A 235 -13.83 -22.11 6.57
CA ARG A 235 -12.49 -21.84 6.01
C ARG A 235 -11.41 -22.78 6.55
N TYR A 236 -11.59 -23.30 7.76
CA TYR A 236 -10.63 -24.15 8.47
C TYR A 236 -10.57 -25.60 7.97
N MET A 237 -11.43 -26.01 7.02
CA MET A 237 -11.40 -27.38 6.46
C MET A 237 -10.07 -27.72 5.77
N VAL A 238 -9.26 -26.73 5.37
CA VAL A 238 -7.90 -26.91 4.84
C VAL A 238 -6.89 -27.45 5.85
N HIS A 239 -7.27 -27.59 7.13
CA HIS A 239 -6.46 -28.24 8.17
C HIS A 239 -6.90 -29.69 8.49
N LEU A 240 -7.92 -30.22 7.80
CA LEU A 240 -8.25 -31.64 7.87
C LEU A 240 -7.06 -32.45 7.33
N SER A 241 -6.77 -33.58 7.98
CA SER A 241 -5.74 -34.49 7.48
C SER A 241 -6.26 -35.27 6.28
N LEU A 242 -5.35 -35.63 5.37
CA LEU A 242 -5.63 -36.53 4.24
C LEU A 242 -6.35 -37.81 4.70
N GLU A 243 -5.90 -38.36 5.82
CA GLU A 243 -6.44 -39.59 6.41
C GLU A 243 -7.88 -39.43 6.95
N GLU A 244 -8.26 -38.24 7.42
CA GLU A 244 -9.65 -37.95 7.84
C GLU A 244 -10.54 -37.74 6.61
N ILE A 245 -10.08 -37.01 5.60
CA ILE A 245 -10.84 -36.73 4.35
C ILE A 245 -11.25 -38.04 3.65
N VAL A 246 -10.33 -39.00 3.59
CA VAL A 246 -10.61 -40.33 3.02
C VAL A 246 -11.62 -41.15 3.85
N LYS A 247 -11.72 -40.90 5.17
CA LYS A 247 -12.65 -41.59 6.08
C LYS A 247 -14.06 -40.98 6.10
N ILE A 248 -14.26 -39.72 5.68
CA ILE A 248 -15.59 -39.07 5.62
C ILE A 248 -16.61 -40.01 4.95
N SER A 249 -17.83 -40.14 5.47
CA SER A 249 -18.83 -41.01 4.85
C SER A 249 -19.20 -40.52 3.43
N PRO A 250 -19.35 -41.40 2.42
CA PRO A 250 -19.83 -41.01 1.08
C PRO A 250 -21.21 -40.35 1.12
N VAL A 251 -22.03 -40.66 2.13
CA VAL A 251 -23.33 -40.01 2.35
C VAL A 251 -23.14 -38.59 2.89
N GLU A 252 -22.21 -38.37 3.82
CA GLU A 252 -21.96 -37.05 4.42
C GLU A 252 -21.31 -36.08 3.43
N ILE A 253 -20.33 -36.52 2.65
CA ILE A 253 -19.75 -35.67 1.59
C ILE A 253 -20.78 -35.37 0.48
N GLY A 254 -21.63 -36.35 0.15
CA GLY A 254 -22.74 -36.18 -0.78
C GLY A 254 -23.76 -35.16 -0.25
N LEU A 255 -24.11 -35.23 1.04
CA LEU A 255 -24.97 -34.24 1.70
C LEU A 255 -24.33 -32.85 1.67
N PHE A 256 -23.03 -32.72 2.00
CA PHE A 256 -22.31 -31.44 1.95
C PHE A 256 -22.38 -30.78 0.56
N ILE A 257 -22.06 -31.53 -0.51
CA ILE A 257 -22.15 -31.06 -1.90
C ILE A 257 -23.59 -30.88 -2.40
N SER A 258 -24.58 -31.51 -1.76
CA SER A 258 -25.99 -31.39 -2.17
C SER A 258 -26.59 -30.00 -1.92
N TYR A 259 -26.06 -29.24 -0.95
CA TYR A 259 -26.54 -27.92 -0.57
C TYR A 259 -26.08 -26.84 -1.57
N ASP A 260 -27.00 -25.99 -2.03
CA ASP A 260 -26.70 -24.91 -3.01
C ASP A 260 -25.70 -23.85 -2.52
N ASN A 261 -25.41 -23.83 -1.22
CA ASN A 261 -24.40 -22.93 -0.65
C ASN A 261 -22.97 -23.51 -0.75
N ALA A 262 -22.80 -24.81 -1.04
CA ALA A 262 -21.53 -25.53 -1.00
C ALA A 262 -20.45 -24.85 -1.85
N THR A 263 -20.80 -24.44 -3.06
CA THR A 263 -19.94 -23.66 -3.96
C THR A 263 -19.34 -22.45 -3.25
N LYS A 264 -20.14 -21.65 -2.52
CA LYS A 264 -19.65 -20.44 -1.83
C LYS A 264 -18.69 -20.75 -0.67
N GLN A 265 -18.73 -21.95 -0.12
CA GLN A 265 -17.78 -22.37 0.91
C GLN A 265 -16.48 -22.87 0.29
N LEU A 266 -16.57 -23.69 -0.76
CA LEU A 266 -15.40 -24.14 -1.52
C LEU A 266 -14.73 -22.98 -2.28
N ASP A 267 -15.47 -21.92 -2.62
CA ASP A 267 -14.92 -20.66 -3.13
C ASP A 267 -14.06 -19.91 -2.09
N THR A 268 -14.09 -20.29 -0.80
CA THR A 268 -13.21 -19.71 0.22
C THR A 268 -11.88 -20.46 0.41
N VAL A 269 -11.71 -21.71 -0.03
CA VAL A 269 -10.54 -22.53 0.34
C VAL A 269 -9.29 -22.30 -0.51
N TYR A 270 -8.97 -21.04 -0.83
CA TYR A 270 -7.90 -20.62 -1.74
C TYR A 270 -6.44 -20.98 -1.34
N ASP A 271 -6.21 -21.63 -0.20
CA ASP A 271 -4.88 -22.15 0.19
C ASP A 271 -4.86 -23.68 0.42
N ILE A 272 -5.89 -24.39 -0.09
CA ILE A 272 -5.91 -25.84 -0.17
C ILE A 272 -4.74 -26.35 -1.04
N THR A 273 -4.11 -27.44 -0.63
CA THR A 273 -3.02 -28.08 -1.38
C THR A 273 -3.59 -29.10 -2.39
N PRO A 274 -2.82 -29.48 -3.44
CA PRO A 274 -3.28 -30.44 -4.44
C PRO A 274 -3.73 -31.77 -3.85
N GLU A 275 -3.05 -32.27 -2.82
CA GLU A 275 -3.34 -33.57 -2.19
C GLU A 275 -4.68 -33.54 -1.44
N LEU A 276 -4.94 -32.45 -0.70
CA LEU A 276 -6.19 -32.26 0.02
C LEU A 276 -7.36 -32.04 -0.95
N ALA A 277 -7.14 -31.25 -2.00
CA ALA A 277 -8.16 -31.03 -3.04
C ALA A 277 -8.49 -32.33 -3.78
N GLN A 278 -7.48 -33.10 -4.16
CA GLN A 278 -7.62 -34.40 -4.82
C GLN A 278 -8.38 -35.40 -3.93
N ALA A 279 -8.06 -35.48 -2.64
CA ALA A 279 -8.78 -36.35 -1.71
C ALA A 279 -10.25 -35.95 -1.54
N PHE A 280 -10.59 -34.66 -1.58
CA PHE A 280 -11.99 -34.22 -1.64
C PHE A 280 -12.66 -34.62 -2.96
N LEU A 281 -12.01 -34.41 -4.11
CA LEU A 281 -12.55 -34.80 -5.42
C LEU A 281 -12.83 -36.31 -5.51
N GLU A 282 -11.89 -37.15 -5.05
CA GLU A 282 -12.05 -38.61 -4.97
C GLU A 282 -13.15 -39.02 -3.99
N ARG A 283 -13.29 -38.30 -2.86
CA ARG A 283 -14.37 -38.61 -1.92
C ARG A 283 -15.74 -38.23 -2.47
N ILE A 284 -15.84 -37.13 -3.21
CA ILE A 284 -17.07 -36.72 -3.91
C ILE A 284 -17.41 -37.73 -5.02
N SER A 285 -16.45 -38.19 -5.82
CA SER A 285 -16.70 -39.21 -6.85
C SER A 285 -17.07 -40.58 -6.27
N SER A 286 -16.65 -40.88 -5.03
CA SER A 286 -17.10 -42.08 -4.29
C SER A 286 -18.54 -42.01 -3.74
N SER A 287 -19.24 -40.89 -3.93
CA SER A 287 -20.63 -40.67 -3.51
C SER A 287 -21.64 -40.91 -4.66
N SER A 288 -22.85 -40.34 -4.57
CA SER A 288 -23.86 -40.40 -5.65
C SER A 288 -23.67 -39.34 -6.74
N PHE A 289 -22.55 -38.60 -6.75
CA PHE A 289 -22.27 -37.53 -7.69
C PHE A 289 -21.31 -37.97 -8.80
N ASP A 290 -21.78 -37.87 -10.04
CA ASP A 290 -20.93 -38.00 -11.24
C ASP A 290 -20.12 -36.71 -11.44
N MET A 291 -18.80 -36.82 -11.47
CA MET A 291 -17.88 -35.69 -11.65
C MET A 291 -17.92 -35.06 -13.04
N ARG A 292 -18.37 -35.80 -14.05
CA ARG A 292 -18.52 -35.34 -15.44
C ARG A 292 -19.85 -34.60 -15.66
N ASN A 293 -20.75 -34.65 -14.69
CA ASN A 293 -22.03 -33.96 -14.75
C ASN A 293 -21.86 -32.45 -14.48
N ILE A 294 -22.32 -31.62 -15.41
CA ILE A 294 -22.29 -30.14 -15.35
C ILE A 294 -22.83 -29.60 -14.00
N SER A 295 -23.88 -30.21 -13.44
CA SER A 295 -24.44 -29.77 -12.15
C SER A 295 -23.55 -30.07 -10.94
N THR A 296 -22.72 -31.13 -11.01
CA THR A 296 -21.67 -31.40 -10.03
C THR A 296 -20.53 -30.39 -10.18
N ILE A 297 -20.10 -30.11 -11.41
CA ILE A 297 -18.98 -29.19 -11.71
C ILE A 297 -19.24 -27.78 -11.14
N HIS A 298 -20.45 -27.24 -11.29
CA HIS A 298 -20.85 -25.96 -10.68
C HIS A 298 -20.85 -25.96 -9.13
N ARG A 299 -20.81 -27.12 -8.49
CA ARG A 299 -20.81 -27.28 -7.02
C ARG A 299 -19.41 -27.46 -6.41
N LEU A 300 -18.38 -27.71 -7.22
CA LEU A 300 -17.00 -27.95 -6.76
C LEU A 300 -16.27 -26.71 -6.23
N GLY A 301 -16.73 -25.48 -6.55
CA GLY A 301 -16.03 -24.25 -6.19
C GLY A 301 -14.58 -24.25 -6.66
N LEU A 302 -13.62 -23.94 -5.77
CA LEU A 302 -12.18 -23.98 -6.11
C LEU A 302 -11.59 -25.38 -6.29
N LEU A 303 -12.31 -26.47 -5.97
CA LEU A 303 -11.80 -27.83 -6.25
C LEU A 303 -11.67 -28.11 -7.75
N VAL A 304 -12.41 -27.39 -8.61
CA VAL A 304 -12.30 -27.51 -10.07
C VAL A 304 -10.89 -27.19 -10.60
N CYS A 305 -10.11 -26.40 -9.84
CA CYS A 305 -8.74 -26.03 -10.17
C CYS A 305 -7.73 -27.18 -10.09
N PHE A 306 -8.15 -28.33 -9.54
CA PHE A 306 -7.36 -29.54 -9.35
C PHE A 306 -8.03 -30.76 -10.02
N TYR A 307 -8.99 -30.53 -10.93
CA TYR A 307 -9.70 -31.58 -11.64
C TYR A 307 -8.74 -32.45 -12.48
N ASN A 308 -8.83 -33.78 -12.34
CA ASN A 308 -7.82 -34.71 -12.88
C ASN A 308 -8.37 -35.80 -13.84
N ASP A 309 -9.68 -36.07 -13.84
CA ASP A 309 -10.32 -37.10 -14.67
C ASP A 309 -10.52 -36.61 -16.12
N LEU A 310 -9.41 -36.43 -16.85
CA LEU A 310 -9.39 -35.91 -18.23
C LEU A 310 -9.70 -36.95 -19.32
N ASP A 311 -9.61 -38.24 -19.00
CA ASP A 311 -9.75 -39.33 -19.97
C ASP A 311 -11.18 -39.40 -20.54
N LEU A 312 -11.33 -39.36 -21.86
CA LEU A 312 -12.64 -39.42 -22.55
C LEU A 312 -13.61 -38.28 -22.14
N LEU A 313 -13.09 -37.09 -21.87
CA LEU A 313 -13.91 -35.88 -21.74
C LEU A 313 -14.45 -35.45 -23.12
N ASP A 314 -15.65 -34.85 -23.15
CA ASP A 314 -16.13 -34.17 -24.35
C ASP A 314 -15.87 -32.65 -24.29
N ALA A 315 -15.78 -32.02 -25.46
CA ALA A 315 -15.46 -30.60 -25.59
C ALA A 315 -16.48 -29.66 -24.89
N THR A 316 -17.73 -30.08 -24.67
CA THR A 316 -18.75 -29.29 -23.95
C THR A 316 -18.46 -29.27 -22.46
N VAL A 317 -18.15 -30.43 -21.88
CA VAL A 317 -17.76 -30.53 -20.46
C VAL A 317 -16.41 -29.84 -20.23
N ALA A 318 -15.48 -29.90 -21.18
CA ALA A 318 -14.23 -29.15 -21.13
C ALA A 318 -14.46 -27.63 -21.11
N GLN A 319 -15.33 -27.10 -21.99
CA GLN A 319 -15.72 -25.69 -21.98
C GLN A 319 -16.40 -25.26 -20.66
N VAL A 320 -17.22 -26.13 -20.05
CA VAL A 320 -17.82 -25.89 -18.72
C VAL A 320 -16.76 -25.87 -17.60
N LEU A 321 -15.78 -26.77 -17.62
CA LEU A 321 -14.65 -26.77 -16.67
C LEU A 321 -13.84 -25.47 -16.81
N LEU A 322 -13.42 -25.10 -18.02
CA LEU A 322 -12.72 -23.84 -18.29
C LEU A 322 -13.53 -22.63 -17.81
N HIS A 323 -14.86 -22.65 -17.92
CA HIS A 323 -15.72 -21.60 -17.39
C HIS A 323 -15.72 -21.53 -15.86
N GLN A 324 -15.75 -22.65 -15.14
CA GLN A 324 -15.63 -22.62 -13.67
C GLN A 324 -14.21 -22.26 -13.20
N MET A 325 -13.18 -22.54 -14.00
CA MET A 325 -11.79 -22.25 -13.67
C MET A 325 -11.40 -20.75 -13.71
N ILE A 326 -12.30 -19.81 -14.04
CA ILE A 326 -12.09 -18.37 -13.79
C ILE A 326 -11.71 -18.14 -12.31
N LYS A 327 -12.39 -18.87 -11.42
CA LYS A 327 -12.21 -18.78 -9.96
C LYS A 327 -10.80 -19.14 -9.49
N CYS A 328 -10.04 -19.91 -10.27
CA CYS A 328 -8.70 -20.35 -9.90
C CYS A 328 -7.69 -19.20 -9.77
N SER A 329 -7.99 -18.04 -10.37
CA SER A 329 -7.30 -16.77 -10.10
C SER A 329 -7.20 -16.41 -8.61
N HIS A 330 -8.14 -16.87 -7.77
CA HIS A 330 -8.12 -16.63 -6.33
C HIS A 330 -7.10 -17.51 -5.57
N LEU A 331 -6.59 -18.61 -6.15
CA LEU A 331 -5.69 -19.54 -5.45
C LEU A 331 -4.35 -18.89 -5.06
N ARG A 332 -3.98 -19.03 -3.79
CA ARG A 332 -2.71 -18.57 -3.20
C ARG A 332 -1.57 -19.54 -3.46
N GLY A 333 -1.39 -19.96 -4.70
CA GLY A 333 -0.37 -20.92 -5.12
C GLY A 333 -0.84 -21.73 -6.32
N PHE A 334 -0.04 -22.73 -6.71
CA PHE A 334 -0.39 -23.78 -7.68
C PHE A 334 -0.76 -23.30 -9.10
N GLN A 335 -0.66 -22.00 -9.38
CA GLN A 335 -1.04 -21.37 -10.65
C GLN A 335 -0.35 -22.00 -11.87
N ALA A 336 0.89 -22.49 -11.77
CA ALA A 336 1.54 -23.23 -12.85
C ALA A 336 0.82 -24.56 -13.19
N GLY A 337 0.27 -25.26 -12.19
CA GLY A 337 -0.57 -26.44 -12.38
C GLY A 337 -1.93 -26.09 -12.98
N VAL A 338 -2.56 -25.00 -12.51
CA VAL A 338 -3.81 -24.45 -13.08
C VAL A 338 -3.61 -24.08 -14.55
N GLN A 339 -2.51 -23.42 -14.90
CA GLN A 339 -2.18 -23.00 -16.28
C GLN A 339 -1.79 -24.17 -17.19
N LYS A 340 -1.32 -25.30 -16.62
CA LYS A 340 -1.22 -26.57 -17.35
C LYS A 340 -2.61 -27.15 -17.59
N LEU A 341 -3.42 -27.35 -16.55
CA LEU A 341 -4.78 -27.89 -16.65
C LEU A 341 -5.68 -27.07 -17.61
N LYS A 342 -5.54 -25.74 -17.64
CA LYS A 342 -6.21 -24.87 -18.63
C LYS A 342 -5.73 -25.11 -20.07
N ALA A 343 -4.47 -25.45 -20.29
CA ALA A 343 -3.97 -25.80 -21.62
C ALA A 343 -4.45 -27.19 -22.04
N ASP A 344 -4.30 -28.19 -21.15
CA ASP A 344 -4.75 -29.57 -21.37
C ASP A 344 -6.27 -29.60 -21.69
N LEU A 345 -7.09 -28.79 -20.99
CA LEU A 345 -8.53 -28.62 -21.27
C LEU A 345 -8.84 -27.75 -22.49
N LEU A 346 -7.98 -26.81 -22.89
CA LEU A 346 -8.16 -25.97 -24.09
C LEU A 346 -7.95 -26.80 -25.36
N ASP A 347 -6.98 -27.71 -25.36
CA ASP A 347 -6.76 -28.65 -26.46
C ASP A 347 -7.99 -29.58 -26.63
N ILE A 348 -8.55 -30.11 -25.54
CA ILE A 348 -9.81 -30.90 -25.57
C ILE A 348 -11.01 -30.04 -26.01
N ALA A 349 -11.14 -28.82 -25.49
CA ALA A 349 -12.24 -27.91 -25.79
C ALA A 349 -12.26 -27.40 -27.25
N THR A 350 -11.14 -27.53 -27.96
CA THR A 350 -11.00 -27.19 -29.40
C THR A 350 -10.91 -28.42 -30.30
N GLU A 351 -10.94 -29.65 -29.75
CA GLU A 351 -10.86 -30.86 -30.57
C GLU A 351 -12.04 -30.96 -31.54
N ASN A 352 -11.74 -31.05 -32.84
CA ASN A 352 -12.70 -31.09 -33.95
C ASN A 352 -13.55 -29.81 -34.17
N GLN A 353 -13.18 -28.66 -33.58
CA GLN A 353 -13.86 -27.36 -33.77
C GLN A 353 -12.84 -26.28 -34.19
N THR A 354 -13.25 -25.22 -34.90
CA THR A 354 -12.30 -24.13 -35.23
C THR A 354 -12.25 -23.10 -34.11
N LEU A 355 -11.07 -22.50 -33.86
CA LEU A 355 -10.89 -21.47 -32.84
C LEU A 355 -11.79 -20.24 -33.07
N ASN A 356 -12.17 -19.97 -34.33
CA ASN A 356 -13.13 -18.91 -34.68
C ASN A 356 -14.56 -19.19 -34.17
N GLU A 357 -14.94 -20.46 -34.02
CA GLU A 357 -16.26 -20.87 -33.54
C GLU A 357 -16.29 -20.97 -32.00
N THR A 358 -15.18 -21.36 -31.37
CA THR A 358 -15.11 -21.61 -29.92
C THR A 358 -14.67 -20.42 -29.07
N LEU A 359 -14.09 -19.36 -29.66
CA LEU A 359 -13.50 -18.22 -28.92
C LEU A 359 -14.43 -17.62 -27.83
N GLY A 360 -15.75 -17.61 -28.08
CA GLY A 360 -16.74 -17.09 -27.13
C GLY A 360 -17.05 -18.01 -25.93
N SER A 361 -16.79 -19.33 -26.02
CA SER A 361 -17.06 -20.30 -24.95
C SER A 361 -15.82 -20.73 -24.15
N LEU A 362 -14.62 -20.39 -24.62
CA LEU A 362 -13.34 -20.73 -23.97
C LEU A 362 -13.05 -19.96 -22.66
N SER A 363 -13.95 -19.08 -22.23
CA SER A 363 -13.86 -18.36 -20.94
C SER A 363 -12.56 -17.56 -20.82
N ASP A 364 -11.89 -17.56 -19.66
CA ASP A 364 -10.59 -16.92 -19.44
C ASP A 364 -9.37 -17.77 -19.89
N ALA A 365 -9.58 -19.00 -20.36
CA ALA A 365 -8.50 -19.83 -20.91
C ALA A 365 -7.90 -19.27 -22.21
N VAL A 366 -8.63 -18.35 -22.87
CA VAL A 366 -8.17 -17.56 -24.02
C VAL A 366 -6.87 -16.78 -23.77
N VAL A 367 -6.54 -16.46 -22.51
CA VAL A 367 -5.26 -15.84 -22.13
C VAL A 367 -4.07 -16.79 -22.38
N GLY A 368 -4.32 -18.11 -22.46
CA GLY A 368 -3.32 -19.11 -22.83
C GLY A 368 -2.95 -19.15 -24.31
N LEU A 369 -3.69 -18.44 -25.18
CA LEU A 369 -3.47 -18.46 -26.64
C LEU A 369 -2.20 -17.68 -27.04
N THR A 370 -1.41 -18.26 -27.94
CA THR A 370 -0.20 -17.62 -28.47
C THR A 370 -0.51 -16.45 -29.40
N HIS A 371 0.47 -15.57 -29.64
CA HIS A 371 0.33 -14.49 -30.62
C HIS A 371 -0.09 -15.02 -32.00
N SER A 372 0.50 -16.14 -32.45
CA SER A 372 0.18 -16.76 -33.75
C SER A 372 -1.23 -17.35 -33.81
N GLN A 373 -1.75 -17.92 -32.72
CA GLN A 373 -3.15 -18.33 -32.62
C GLN A 373 -4.10 -17.13 -32.71
N LEU A 374 -3.81 -16.04 -31.99
CA LEU A 374 -4.62 -14.80 -32.04
C LEU A 374 -4.53 -14.09 -33.40
N GLU A 375 -3.37 -14.11 -34.06
CA GLU A 375 -3.23 -13.60 -35.43
C GLU A 375 -3.98 -14.44 -36.47
N SER A 376 -4.23 -15.74 -36.21
CA SER A 376 -5.03 -16.60 -37.09
C SER A 376 -6.54 -16.33 -37.06
N LEU A 377 -7.04 -15.67 -36.00
CA LEU A 377 -8.48 -15.39 -35.82
C LEU A 377 -9.03 -14.47 -36.90
N SER A 378 -10.30 -14.64 -37.28
CA SER A 378 -11.00 -13.68 -38.14
C SER A 378 -11.49 -12.45 -37.35
N PRO A 379 -11.60 -11.26 -37.97
CA PRO A 379 -12.22 -10.09 -37.32
C PRO A 379 -13.65 -10.37 -36.83
N GLU A 380 -14.42 -11.15 -37.58
CA GLU A 380 -15.80 -11.53 -37.27
C GLU A 380 -15.88 -12.42 -36.03
N ALA A 381 -14.92 -13.34 -35.83
CA ALA A 381 -14.84 -14.19 -34.65
C ALA A 381 -14.54 -13.38 -33.39
N VAL A 382 -13.57 -12.46 -33.45
CA VAL A 382 -13.23 -11.56 -32.33
C VAL A 382 -14.40 -10.61 -32.02
N HIS A 383 -15.08 -10.09 -33.05
CA HIS A 383 -16.29 -9.30 -32.87
C HIS A 383 -17.44 -10.10 -32.24
N GLY A 384 -17.67 -11.34 -32.68
CA GLY A 384 -18.68 -12.23 -32.11
C GLY A 384 -18.43 -12.64 -30.65
N ALA A 385 -17.16 -12.77 -30.25
CA ALA A 385 -16.75 -13.16 -28.91
C ALA A 385 -16.55 -11.99 -27.93
N ILE A 386 -16.74 -10.73 -28.36
CA ILE A 386 -16.35 -9.54 -27.58
C ILE A 386 -16.94 -9.49 -26.17
N SER A 387 -18.17 -9.97 -25.99
CA SER A 387 -18.88 -10.03 -24.70
C SER A 387 -18.30 -11.04 -23.71
N THR A 388 -17.47 -11.97 -24.16
CA THR A 388 -16.65 -12.84 -23.30
C THR A 388 -15.28 -12.19 -23.08
N LEU A 389 -14.59 -11.81 -24.17
CA LEU A 389 -13.22 -11.29 -24.14
C LEU A 389 -13.06 -10.03 -23.27
N ASN A 390 -14.09 -9.18 -23.21
CA ASN A 390 -14.08 -7.94 -22.44
C ASN A 390 -14.17 -8.14 -20.91
N GLN A 391 -14.54 -9.34 -20.44
CA GLN A 391 -14.63 -9.71 -19.02
C GLN A 391 -13.37 -10.43 -18.52
N VAL A 392 -12.52 -10.90 -19.42
CA VAL A 392 -11.35 -11.74 -19.10
C VAL A 392 -10.21 -10.89 -18.55
N SER A 393 -9.81 -11.17 -17.31
CA SER A 393 -8.64 -10.55 -16.68
C SER A 393 -7.34 -11.32 -16.97
N GLY A 394 -6.22 -10.62 -17.07
CA GLY A 394 -4.88 -11.23 -17.13
C GLY A 394 -4.25 -11.32 -18.52
N TRP A 395 -4.87 -10.74 -19.54
CA TRP A 395 -4.28 -10.60 -20.88
C TRP A 395 -2.87 -9.98 -20.86
N ALA A 396 -1.97 -10.54 -21.65
CA ALA A 396 -0.68 -9.93 -22.01
C ALA A 396 -0.88 -8.68 -22.89
N LYS A 397 0.04 -7.71 -22.85
CA LYS A 397 -0.10 -6.46 -23.62
C LYS A 397 -0.14 -6.74 -25.13
N SER A 398 0.70 -7.66 -25.60
CA SER A 398 0.70 -8.18 -26.97
C SER A 398 -0.67 -8.70 -27.41
N GLN A 399 -1.33 -9.52 -26.58
CA GLN A 399 -2.64 -10.10 -26.86
C GLN A 399 -3.73 -9.04 -26.96
N VAL A 400 -3.71 -8.04 -26.06
CA VAL A 400 -4.62 -6.90 -26.08
C VAL A 400 -4.49 -6.09 -27.39
N ILE A 401 -3.26 -5.85 -27.86
CA ILE A 401 -3.00 -5.17 -29.14
C ILE A 401 -3.57 -5.99 -30.32
N ILE A 402 -3.27 -7.29 -30.41
CA ILE A 402 -3.75 -8.16 -31.50
C ILE A 402 -5.29 -8.21 -31.53
N LEU A 403 -5.93 -8.44 -30.38
CA LEU A 403 -7.39 -8.53 -30.31
C LEU A 403 -8.08 -7.20 -30.62
N SER A 404 -7.51 -6.08 -30.17
CA SER A 404 -8.03 -4.73 -30.49
C SER A 404 -7.95 -4.45 -31.99
N ALA A 405 -6.81 -4.74 -32.63
CA ALA A 405 -6.65 -4.59 -34.07
C ALA A 405 -7.64 -5.46 -34.86
N LYS A 406 -7.86 -6.72 -34.43
CA LYS A 406 -8.87 -7.63 -35.03
C LYS A 406 -10.29 -7.10 -34.89
N TYR A 407 -10.68 -6.63 -33.70
CA TYR A 407 -12.01 -6.06 -33.44
C TYR A 407 -12.28 -4.82 -34.32
N LEU A 408 -11.32 -3.89 -34.38
CA LEU A 408 -11.47 -2.65 -35.15
C LEU A 408 -11.42 -2.86 -36.67
N ALA A 409 -10.76 -3.92 -37.15
CA ALA A 409 -10.74 -4.28 -38.57
C ALA A 409 -12.14 -4.67 -39.12
N HIS A 410 -13.02 -5.22 -38.27
CA HIS A 410 -14.42 -5.46 -38.61
C HIS A 410 -15.18 -4.13 -38.75
N GLU A 411 -15.09 -3.30 -37.71
CA GLU A 411 -15.92 -2.10 -37.52
C GLU A 411 -15.53 -0.91 -38.41
N LYS A 412 -14.25 -0.77 -38.78
CA LYS A 412 -13.69 0.26 -39.68
C LYS A 412 -13.80 1.72 -39.20
N VAL A 413 -14.68 2.03 -38.25
CA VAL A 413 -14.83 3.35 -37.62
C VAL A 413 -14.90 3.17 -36.10
N LEU A 414 -14.06 3.92 -35.38
CA LEU A 414 -14.04 3.92 -33.92
C LEU A 414 -15.17 4.82 -33.40
N SER A 415 -16.22 4.21 -32.85
CA SER A 415 -17.42 4.88 -32.33
C SER A 415 -17.59 4.63 -30.83
N PHE A 416 -18.46 5.41 -30.17
CA PHE A 416 -18.83 5.16 -28.77
C PHE A 416 -19.37 3.74 -28.57
N TYR A 417 -20.24 3.25 -29.46
CA TYR A 417 -20.80 1.91 -29.36
C TYR A 417 -19.67 0.86 -29.39
N ASN A 418 -18.75 0.96 -30.34
CA ASN A 418 -17.67 -0.01 -30.51
C ASN A 418 -16.70 0.02 -29.31
N VAL A 419 -16.30 1.21 -28.87
CA VAL A 419 -15.48 1.38 -27.65
C VAL A 419 -16.19 0.90 -26.39
N SER A 420 -17.53 1.05 -26.29
CA SER A 420 -18.29 0.60 -25.13
C SER A 420 -18.19 -0.91 -24.90
N GLN A 421 -18.03 -1.70 -25.98
CA GLN A 421 -17.96 -3.16 -25.89
C GLN A 421 -16.56 -3.70 -25.53
N MET A 422 -15.49 -2.91 -25.66
CA MET A 422 -14.11 -3.45 -25.56
C MET A 422 -13.65 -3.82 -24.13
N GLY A 423 -14.20 -3.19 -23.08
CA GLY A 423 -13.79 -3.42 -21.69
C GLY A 423 -12.27 -3.31 -21.50
N VAL A 424 -11.65 -4.34 -20.95
CA VAL A 424 -10.18 -4.44 -20.77
C VAL A 424 -9.36 -4.28 -22.06
N LEU A 425 -9.92 -4.63 -23.22
CA LEU A 425 -9.22 -4.52 -24.50
C LEU A 425 -9.03 -3.06 -24.93
N LEU A 426 -9.70 -2.10 -24.28
CA LEU A 426 -9.61 -0.68 -24.61
C LEU A 426 -8.17 -0.12 -24.57
N ALA A 427 -7.29 -0.72 -23.76
CA ALA A 427 -5.87 -0.37 -23.70
C ALA A 427 -5.07 -0.71 -24.97
N GLY A 428 -5.61 -1.53 -25.89
CA GLY A 428 -4.98 -1.85 -27.19
C GLY A 428 -5.42 -0.95 -28.34
N VAL A 429 -6.25 0.06 -28.08
CA VAL A 429 -6.66 1.04 -29.11
C VAL A 429 -5.59 2.11 -29.23
N GLY A 430 -4.95 2.23 -30.40
CA GLY A 430 -3.86 3.19 -30.61
C GLY A 430 -4.23 4.64 -30.31
N THR A 431 -3.29 5.41 -29.75
CA THR A 431 -3.44 6.82 -29.36
C THR A 431 -3.97 7.68 -30.51
N GLN A 432 -3.48 7.45 -31.73
CA GLN A 432 -3.92 8.17 -32.92
C GLN A 432 -5.39 7.88 -33.29
N ALA A 433 -5.89 6.66 -33.02
CA ALA A 433 -7.28 6.30 -33.26
C ALA A 433 -8.21 7.02 -32.27
N PHE A 434 -7.83 7.11 -30.99
CA PHE A 434 -8.56 7.92 -29.99
C PHE A 434 -8.63 9.41 -30.38
N TYR A 435 -7.51 10.01 -30.82
CA TYR A 435 -7.51 11.41 -31.28
C TYR A 435 -8.37 11.63 -32.54
N GLY A 436 -8.59 10.58 -33.34
CA GLY A 436 -9.46 10.59 -34.52
C GLY A 436 -10.97 10.55 -34.25
N MET A 437 -11.42 10.24 -33.03
CA MET A 437 -12.85 10.09 -32.70
C MET A 437 -13.63 11.42 -32.70
N ASP A 438 -14.96 11.35 -32.84
CA ASP A 438 -15.85 12.48 -32.54
C ASP A 438 -15.82 12.79 -31.03
N ARG A 439 -15.72 14.08 -30.66
CA ARG A 439 -15.67 14.53 -29.26
C ARG A 439 -16.89 14.07 -28.46
N ARG A 440 -18.06 13.96 -29.07
CA ARG A 440 -19.30 13.51 -28.40
C ARG A 440 -19.30 12.01 -28.11
N ASP A 441 -18.60 11.23 -28.92
CA ASP A 441 -18.41 9.80 -28.67
C ASP A 441 -17.41 9.59 -27.52
N LEU A 442 -16.27 10.30 -27.54
CA LEU A 442 -15.33 10.33 -26.41
C LEU A 442 -16.00 10.77 -25.10
N LEU A 443 -16.89 11.77 -25.14
CA LEU A 443 -17.68 12.20 -23.98
C LEU A 443 -18.61 11.12 -23.45
N GLN A 444 -19.15 10.25 -24.31
CA GLN A 444 -19.97 9.12 -23.88
C GLN A 444 -19.09 8.00 -23.31
N VAL A 445 -17.89 7.75 -23.86
CA VAL A 445 -16.90 6.82 -23.28
C VAL A 445 -16.49 7.26 -21.86
N LEU A 446 -16.13 8.54 -21.69
CA LEU A 446 -15.73 9.10 -20.39
C LEU A 446 -16.89 9.21 -19.38
N ARG A 447 -18.13 8.98 -19.80
CA ARG A 447 -19.35 8.96 -18.96
C ARG A 447 -19.93 7.58 -18.72
N SER A 448 -19.44 6.54 -19.39
CA SER A 448 -19.97 5.17 -19.27
C SER A 448 -19.27 4.38 -18.17
N THR A 449 -19.72 3.14 -17.98
CA THR A 449 -19.09 2.13 -17.11
C THR A 449 -17.64 1.84 -17.47
N ASN A 450 -17.19 2.18 -18.68
CA ASN A 450 -15.81 1.97 -19.12
C ASN A 450 -14.82 2.96 -18.48
N SER A 451 -15.31 3.94 -17.70
CA SER A 451 -14.49 4.76 -16.80
C SER A 451 -13.58 3.92 -15.86
N LEU A 452 -13.95 2.68 -15.57
CA LEU A 452 -13.11 1.72 -14.82
C LEU A 452 -11.89 1.20 -15.59
N HIS A 453 -11.90 1.21 -16.93
CA HIS A 453 -10.77 0.80 -17.79
C HIS A 453 -9.99 2.00 -18.35
N VAL A 454 -10.53 3.21 -18.22
CA VAL A 454 -9.83 4.46 -18.58
C VAL A 454 -8.61 4.71 -17.67
N SER A 455 -8.51 4.05 -16.51
CA SER A 455 -7.28 3.97 -15.70
C SER A 455 -6.13 3.29 -16.44
N ASP A 456 -6.44 2.29 -17.27
CA ASP A 456 -5.47 1.31 -17.78
C ASP A 456 -4.78 1.80 -19.07
N LEU A 457 -5.36 2.84 -19.71
CA LEU A 457 -4.80 3.54 -20.85
C LEU A 457 -3.38 4.06 -20.60
N SER A 458 -2.53 4.03 -21.62
CA SER A 458 -1.20 4.63 -21.61
C SER A 458 -1.26 6.16 -21.41
N PRO A 459 -0.18 6.80 -20.92
CA PRO A 459 -0.12 8.26 -20.83
C PRO A 459 -0.36 8.96 -22.17
N ALA A 460 0.11 8.37 -23.28
CA ALA A 460 -0.12 8.90 -24.62
C ALA A 460 -1.61 8.79 -25.02
N GLN A 461 -2.24 7.63 -24.80
CA GLN A 461 -3.67 7.42 -25.07
C GLN A 461 -4.54 8.41 -24.28
N LYS A 462 -4.24 8.60 -22.98
CA LYS A 462 -4.90 9.61 -22.14
C LYS A 462 -4.71 11.03 -22.71
N GLN A 463 -3.49 11.40 -23.09
CA GLN A 463 -3.21 12.71 -23.69
C GLN A 463 -3.88 12.89 -25.07
N GLY A 464 -4.04 11.84 -25.86
CA GLY A 464 -4.73 11.85 -27.16
C GLY A 464 -6.22 12.14 -27.00
N VAL A 465 -6.90 11.41 -26.11
CA VAL A 465 -8.29 11.66 -25.72
C VAL A 465 -8.46 13.08 -25.16
N LEU A 466 -7.57 13.52 -24.26
CA LEU A 466 -7.61 14.86 -23.66
C LEU A 466 -7.45 15.97 -24.71
N SER A 467 -6.50 15.82 -25.63
CA SER A 467 -6.26 16.77 -26.71
C SER A 467 -7.48 16.91 -27.63
N LYS A 468 -8.19 15.81 -27.88
CA LYS A 468 -9.43 15.83 -28.66
C LYS A 468 -10.61 16.45 -27.90
N MET A 469 -10.65 16.26 -26.59
CA MET A 469 -11.65 16.86 -25.68
C MET A 469 -11.53 18.39 -25.55
N ILE A 470 -10.33 18.94 -25.67
CA ILE A 470 -10.03 20.37 -25.49
C ILE A 470 -9.85 21.09 -26.86
N GLU A 471 -10.01 20.38 -27.98
CA GLU A 471 -9.85 20.92 -29.33
C GLU A 471 -10.81 22.11 -29.60
N ALA A 472 -10.26 23.24 -30.03
CA ALA A 472 -10.96 24.53 -29.99
C ALA A 472 -11.96 24.68 -31.15
N GLY A 473 -13.26 24.71 -30.83
CA GLY A 473 -14.30 24.90 -31.84
C GLY A 473 -15.75 24.88 -31.35
N ASP A 474 -16.03 24.50 -30.09
CA ASP A 474 -17.39 24.35 -29.57
C ASP A 474 -17.62 25.14 -28.26
N THR A 475 -18.88 25.38 -27.92
CA THR A 475 -19.37 26.34 -26.93
C THR A 475 -19.37 25.86 -25.48
N THR A 476 -19.04 24.59 -25.24
CA THR A 476 -18.88 24.02 -23.89
C THR A 476 -17.44 23.56 -23.66
N SER A 477 -16.88 23.86 -22.48
CA SER A 477 -15.55 23.38 -22.12
C SER A 477 -15.57 21.90 -21.74
N GLY A 478 -14.76 21.11 -22.44
CA GLY A 478 -14.57 19.69 -22.13
C GLY A 478 -13.94 19.44 -20.77
N ILE A 479 -13.26 20.44 -20.17
CA ILE A 479 -12.54 20.31 -18.88
C ILE A 479 -13.52 19.94 -17.75
N VAL A 480 -14.72 20.52 -17.76
CA VAL A 480 -15.76 20.23 -16.75
C VAL A 480 -16.20 18.75 -16.83
N GLU A 481 -16.24 18.20 -18.04
CA GLU A 481 -16.83 16.89 -18.35
C GLU A 481 -15.89 15.70 -18.06
N ILE A 482 -14.57 15.94 -17.93
CA ILE A 482 -13.55 14.93 -17.56
C ILE A 482 -13.79 14.39 -16.15
N GLN A 483 -13.72 13.07 -15.95
CA GLN A 483 -14.05 12.42 -14.67
C GLN A 483 -12.83 11.91 -13.88
N GLY A 484 -12.99 11.86 -12.55
CA GLY A 484 -12.18 11.05 -11.63
C GLY A 484 -10.66 11.15 -11.80
N ALA A 485 -10.03 9.98 -11.90
CA ALA A 485 -8.56 9.83 -11.99
C ALA A 485 -7.94 10.34 -13.30
N PHE A 486 -8.74 10.65 -14.32
CA PHE A 486 -8.23 11.16 -15.62
C PHE A 486 -7.88 12.65 -15.55
N PHE A 487 -8.45 13.40 -14.61
CA PHE A 487 -8.26 14.85 -14.52
C PHE A 487 -6.82 15.28 -14.20
N LYS A 488 -5.97 14.38 -13.68
CA LYS A 488 -4.55 14.67 -13.38
C LYS A 488 -3.67 14.89 -14.60
N GLU A 489 -4.14 14.54 -15.79
CA GLU A 489 -3.42 14.84 -17.04
C GLU A 489 -3.85 16.22 -17.61
N VAL A 490 -4.86 16.89 -17.03
CA VAL A 490 -5.23 18.28 -17.39
C VAL A 490 -4.13 19.24 -16.96
N SER A 491 -3.70 20.14 -17.85
CA SER A 491 -2.63 21.09 -17.57
C SER A 491 -3.10 22.32 -16.76
N LEU A 492 -2.15 22.95 -16.05
CA LEU A 492 -2.37 24.27 -15.44
C LEU A 492 -2.69 25.35 -16.50
N PHE A 493 -2.24 25.18 -17.74
CA PHE A 493 -2.51 26.14 -18.81
C PHE A 493 -3.99 26.12 -19.23
N ASP A 494 -4.55 24.94 -19.46
CA ASP A 494 -5.92 24.81 -19.97
C ASP A 494 -6.94 25.26 -18.92
N LEU A 495 -6.70 24.92 -17.65
CA LEU A 495 -7.53 25.40 -16.53
C LEU A 495 -7.44 26.94 -16.34
N ARG A 496 -6.29 27.55 -16.64
CA ARG A 496 -6.13 29.02 -16.67
C ARG A 496 -6.89 29.71 -17.81
N GLY A 497 -7.23 28.97 -18.86
CA GLY A 497 -8.05 29.45 -19.96
C GLY A 497 -9.56 29.46 -19.66
N GLU A 498 -10.00 28.82 -18.56
CA GLU A 498 -11.41 28.49 -18.30
C GLU A 498 -12.17 29.64 -17.60
N PRO A 499 -13.10 30.34 -18.28
CA PRO A 499 -13.73 31.54 -17.74
C PRO A 499 -14.82 31.19 -16.71
N GLY A 500 -14.60 31.57 -15.45
CA GLY A 500 -15.59 31.37 -14.37
C GLY A 500 -15.58 29.97 -13.76
N PHE A 501 -14.42 29.32 -13.73
CA PHE A 501 -14.24 27.97 -13.19
C PHE A 501 -14.86 27.78 -11.79
N ASN A 502 -15.81 26.86 -11.67
CA ASN A 502 -16.48 26.54 -10.41
C ASN A 502 -15.72 25.41 -9.67
N THR A 503 -15.28 25.67 -8.44
CA THR A 503 -14.47 24.74 -7.63
C THR A 503 -15.19 23.44 -7.28
N THR A 504 -16.53 23.39 -7.29
CA THR A 504 -17.27 22.13 -7.11
C THR A 504 -17.00 21.11 -8.22
N VAL A 505 -16.50 21.55 -9.39
CA VAL A 505 -16.09 20.70 -10.52
C VAL A 505 -14.86 19.84 -10.19
N LEU A 506 -14.07 20.19 -9.17
CA LEU A 506 -12.90 19.40 -8.74
C LEU A 506 -13.20 18.37 -7.63
N LYS A 507 -14.44 18.33 -7.13
CA LYS A 507 -14.87 17.31 -6.17
C LYS A 507 -14.75 15.92 -6.81
N GLU A 508 -14.19 14.96 -6.07
CA GLU A 508 -14.00 13.56 -6.51
C GLU A 508 -13.08 13.36 -7.73
N LYS A 509 -12.28 14.37 -8.13
CA LYS A 509 -11.30 14.26 -9.22
C LYS A 509 -9.87 14.14 -8.68
N GLU A 510 -8.99 13.39 -9.34
CA GLU A 510 -7.56 13.47 -9.06
C GLU A 510 -6.97 14.70 -9.76
N VAL A 511 -6.37 15.61 -9.00
CA VAL A 511 -5.93 16.91 -9.49
C VAL A 511 -4.47 17.17 -9.08
N LEU A 512 -3.70 17.79 -9.97
CA LEU A 512 -2.30 18.17 -9.75
C LEU A 512 -2.16 19.25 -8.66
N THR A 513 -1.06 19.19 -7.92
CA THR A 513 -0.72 20.18 -6.87
C THR A 513 -0.60 21.61 -7.43
N SER A 514 -0.12 21.74 -8.67
CA SER A 514 -0.05 23.00 -9.44
C SER A 514 -1.43 23.65 -9.58
N ILE A 515 -2.43 22.89 -10.05
CA ILE A 515 -3.82 23.31 -10.18
C ILE A 515 -4.41 23.67 -8.81
N TRP A 516 -4.25 22.83 -7.78
CA TRP A 516 -4.79 23.12 -6.45
C TRP A 516 -4.26 24.44 -5.86
N MET A 517 -2.96 24.73 -5.98
CA MET A 517 -2.41 26.01 -5.51
C MET A 517 -2.97 27.20 -6.30
N HIS A 518 -3.14 27.06 -7.62
CA HIS A 518 -3.69 28.15 -8.43
C HIS A 518 -5.15 28.45 -8.04
N VAL A 519 -5.98 27.41 -7.92
CA VAL A 519 -7.38 27.57 -7.47
C VAL A 519 -7.47 28.22 -6.09
N LEU A 520 -6.57 27.87 -5.16
CA LEU A 520 -6.52 28.51 -3.84
C LEU A 520 -5.92 29.93 -3.85
N ALA A 521 -5.08 30.29 -4.82
CA ALA A 521 -4.53 31.63 -4.96
C ALA A 521 -5.57 32.63 -5.52
N GLU A 522 -6.50 32.18 -6.37
CA GLU A 522 -7.65 32.99 -6.83
C GLU A 522 -8.76 33.10 -5.76
N CYS A 523 -8.73 32.28 -4.70
CA CYS A 523 -9.69 32.32 -3.61
C CYS A 523 -9.36 33.43 -2.58
N GLY A 524 -10.31 34.32 -2.31
CA GLY A 524 -10.19 35.28 -1.20
C GLY A 524 -10.12 34.62 0.18
N PHE A 525 -9.34 35.20 1.09
CA PHE A 525 -9.13 34.69 2.45
C PHE A 525 -9.98 35.43 3.50
N PRO A 526 -10.32 34.79 4.64
CA PRO A 526 -10.18 33.36 4.94
C PRO A 526 -11.46 32.55 4.68
N THR A 527 -12.65 33.16 4.77
CA THR A 527 -13.93 32.45 4.73
C THR A 527 -14.33 31.90 3.34
N PRO A 528 -14.07 32.57 2.19
CA PRO A 528 -14.32 31.95 0.88
C PRO A 528 -13.44 30.71 0.67
N MET A 529 -12.15 30.80 0.99
CA MET A 529 -11.22 29.67 0.95
C MET A 529 -11.72 28.48 1.79
N MET A 530 -12.18 28.73 3.02
CA MET A 530 -12.68 27.70 3.93
C MET A 530 -13.88 26.93 3.35
N ASN A 531 -14.85 27.67 2.79
CA ASN A 531 -16.02 27.07 2.12
C ASN A 531 -15.60 26.25 0.90
N THR A 532 -14.62 26.74 0.12
CA THR A 532 -14.06 26.03 -1.03
C THR A 532 -13.40 24.71 -0.63
N LEU A 533 -12.57 24.68 0.43
CA LEU A 533 -11.97 23.45 0.98
C LEU A 533 -13.03 22.39 1.33
N ILE A 534 -14.09 22.80 2.02
CA ILE A 534 -15.20 21.93 2.43
C ILE A 534 -15.96 21.42 1.19
N SER A 535 -16.27 22.30 0.22
CA SER A 535 -17.05 21.94 -0.98
C SER A 535 -16.36 20.91 -1.89
N ALA A 536 -15.02 20.93 -1.98
CA ALA A 536 -14.23 19.99 -2.78
C ALA A 536 -13.82 18.73 -1.99
N GLY A 537 -14.37 18.50 -0.80
CA GLY A 537 -14.05 17.30 -0.01
C GLY A 537 -12.61 17.25 0.49
N TRP A 538 -12.05 18.40 0.90
CA TRP A 538 -10.71 18.55 1.49
C TRP A 538 -9.48 18.22 0.62
N GLN A 539 -9.64 17.60 -0.55
CA GLN A 539 -8.50 17.24 -1.42
C GLN A 539 -7.62 18.45 -1.84
N LEU A 540 -8.21 19.65 -1.86
CA LEU A 540 -7.54 20.94 -2.05
C LEU A 540 -6.35 21.20 -1.11
N VAL A 541 -6.28 20.58 0.09
CA VAL A 541 -5.20 20.88 1.06
C VAL A 541 -3.81 20.59 0.50
N LYS A 542 -3.68 19.72 -0.51
CA LYS A 542 -2.44 19.53 -1.30
C LYS A 542 -1.85 20.85 -1.80
N GLY A 543 -2.70 21.79 -2.23
CA GLY A 543 -2.30 23.10 -2.74
C GLY A 543 -2.26 24.22 -1.70
N MET A 544 -2.40 23.93 -0.41
CA MET A 544 -2.44 24.97 0.62
C MET A 544 -1.04 25.50 0.92
N THR A 545 -0.77 26.76 0.58
CA THR A 545 0.50 27.42 0.93
C THR A 545 0.56 27.73 2.42
N CYS A 546 1.77 28.02 2.95
CA CYS A 546 1.88 28.41 4.35
C CYS A 546 1.21 29.76 4.62
N SER A 547 1.30 30.74 3.71
CA SER A 547 0.58 32.00 3.87
C SER A 547 -0.95 31.82 3.97
N HIS A 548 -1.52 30.79 3.34
CA HIS A 548 -2.95 30.45 3.53
C HIS A 548 -3.23 29.94 4.95
N ILE A 549 -2.36 29.08 5.51
CA ILE A 549 -2.45 28.57 6.89
C ILE A 549 -2.32 29.73 7.90
N ASP A 550 -1.38 30.62 7.65
CA ASP A 550 -1.07 31.75 8.53
C ASP A 550 -2.15 32.83 8.52
N ALA A 551 -2.86 33.02 7.40
CA ALA A 551 -4.00 33.93 7.28
C ALA A 551 -5.26 33.46 8.03
N MET A 552 -5.33 32.20 8.50
CA MET A 552 -6.45 31.72 9.31
C MET A 552 -6.49 32.41 10.68
N SER A 553 -7.69 32.77 11.16
CA SER A 553 -7.87 33.20 12.55
C SER A 553 -7.63 32.04 13.53
N ALA A 554 -7.33 32.35 14.80
CA ALA A 554 -7.11 31.33 15.83
C ALA A 554 -8.28 30.34 15.93
N ASP A 555 -9.51 30.87 16.04
CA ASP A 555 -10.72 30.07 16.20
C ASP A 555 -11.02 29.21 14.96
N SER A 556 -10.86 29.80 13.76
CA SER A 556 -11.06 29.09 12.49
C SER A 556 -10.00 28.02 12.24
N PHE A 557 -8.77 28.21 12.74
CA PHE A 557 -7.71 27.21 12.65
C PHE A 557 -7.98 26.04 13.62
N LEU A 558 -8.28 26.33 14.89
CA LEU A 558 -8.53 25.29 15.90
C LEU A 558 -9.77 24.45 15.58
N ALA A 559 -10.89 25.07 15.20
CA ALA A 559 -12.13 24.37 14.87
C ALA A 559 -11.97 23.35 13.73
N HIS A 560 -11.10 23.65 12.75
CA HIS A 560 -10.91 22.84 11.56
C HIS A 560 -9.63 21.97 11.59
N PHE A 561 -8.80 22.05 12.64
CA PHE A 561 -7.51 21.35 12.66
C PHE A 561 -7.64 19.84 12.44
N HIS A 562 -8.68 19.22 13.01
CA HIS A 562 -8.94 17.79 12.88
C HIS A 562 -9.09 17.31 11.42
N TYR A 563 -9.49 18.18 10.49
CA TYR A 563 -9.52 17.84 9.07
C TYR A 563 -8.12 17.76 8.45
N PHE A 564 -7.16 18.57 8.89
CA PHE A 564 -5.75 18.41 8.49
C PHE A 564 -5.14 17.15 9.10
N GLU A 565 -5.42 16.85 10.37
CA GLU A 565 -4.94 15.63 11.03
C GLU A 565 -5.44 14.35 10.35
N ASN A 566 -6.73 14.31 9.99
CA ASN A 566 -7.32 13.19 9.23
C ASN A 566 -6.83 13.08 7.78
N ASN A 567 -6.17 14.11 7.23
CA ASN A 567 -5.68 14.16 5.85
C ASN A 567 -4.15 14.36 5.76
N LEU A 568 -3.37 13.99 6.80
CA LEU A 568 -1.91 14.17 6.83
C LEU A 568 -1.18 13.54 5.63
N SER A 569 -1.71 12.46 5.05
CA SER A 569 -1.16 11.81 3.84
C SER A 569 -1.29 12.65 2.56
N LEU A 570 -2.08 13.73 2.58
CA LEU A 570 -2.22 14.69 1.49
C LEU A 570 -1.32 15.93 1.68
N LEU A 571 -0.58 16.02 2.79
CA LEU A 571 0.22 17.18 3.15
C LEU A 571 1.72 16.92 3.00
N SER A 572 2.43 17.88 2.41
CA SER A 572 3.90 17.90 2.37
C SER A 572 4.50 18.16 3.76
N PRO A 573 5.71 17.64 4.07
CA PRO A 573 6.42 17.94 5.31
C PRO A 573 6.62 19.45 5.59
N TYR A 574 6.66 20.29 4.55
CA TYR A 574 6.68 21.75 4.72
C TYR A 574 5.33 22.29 5.20
N GLN A 575 4.21 21.83 4.63
CA GLN A 575 2.88 22.20 5.08
C GLN A 575 2.64 21.77 6.54
N VAL A 576 3.06 20.56 6.92
CA VAL A 576 2.97 20.06 8.30
C VAL A 576 3.86 20.88 9.26
N ASN A 577 5.04 21.33 8.83
CA ASN A 577 5.87 22.26 9.61
C ASN A 577 5.18 23.62 9.82
N CYS A 578 4.51 24.17 8.81
CA CYS A 578 3.73 25.40 8.94
C CYS A 578 2.49 25.24 9.84
N LEU A 579 1.76 24.11 9.74
CA LEU A 579 0.69 23.77 10.68
C LEU A 579 1.22 23.70 12.13
N ALA A 580 2.39 23.09 12.34
CA ALA A 580 3.01 23.00 13.66
C ALA A 580 3.38 24.38 14.24
N TRP A 581 3.96 25.28 13.42
CA TRP A 581 4.24 26.65 13.84
C TRP A 581 2.96 27.44 14.15
N LYS A 582 1.95 27.38 13.28
CA LYS A 582 0.65 28.02 13.50
C LYS A 582 -0.03 27.55 14.79
N TYR A 583 0.02 26.24 15.07
CA TYR A 583 -0.51 25.68 16.32
C TYR A 583 0.30 26.18 17.54
N TRP A 584 1.64 26.23 17.45
CA TRP A 584 2.52 26.72 18.52
C TRP A 584 2.37 28.24 18.80
N GLU A 585 1.90 29.01 17.83
CA GLU A 585 1.52 30.42 18.01
C GLU A 585 0.13 30.57 18.64
N VAL A 586 -0.85 29.74 18.23
CA VAL A 586 -2.25 29.84 18.65
C VAL A 586 -2.55 29.17 20.00
N SER A 587 -2.12 27.92 20.23
CA SER A 587 -2.39 27.18 21.47
C SER A 587 -1.33 26.12 21.77
N ARG A 588 -0.31 26.49 22.56
CA ARG A 588 0.79 25.57 22.93
C ARG A 588 0.36 24.42 23.86
N SER A 589 -0.66 24.66 24.69
CA SER A 589 -1.11 23.70 25.71
C SER A 589 -2.01 22.59 25.17
N SER A 590 -2.70 22.81 24.06
CA SER A 590 -3.54 21.80 23.39
C SER A 590 -2.91 21.22 22.11
N MET A 591 -1.62 21.49 21.87
CA MET A 591 -0.95 21.12 20.63
C MET A 591 -0.81 19.59 20.49
N PRO A 592 -1.32 18.97 19.41
CA PRO A 592 -1.16 17.55 19.13
C PRO A 592 0.32 17.12 19.18
N PRO A 593 0.71 16.18 20.08
CA PRO A 593 2.12 15.92 20.36
C PRO A 593 2.99 15.52 19.15
N PHE A 594 2.42 14.91 18.11
CA PHE A 594 3.16 14.57 16.89
C PHE A 594 3.75 15.80 16.17
N LEU A 595 3.09 16.96 16.23
CA LEU A 595 3.56 18.19 15.57
C LEU A 595 4.89 18.69 16.16
N LEU A 596 5.25 18.30 17.38
CA LEU A 596 6.55 18.62 17.99
C LEU A 596 7.71 17.94 17.24
N ALA A 597 7.47 16.87 16.49
CA ALA A 597 8.46 16.28 15.58
C ALA A 597 8.67 17.12 14.31
N ALA A 598 7.68 17.90 13.88
CA ALA A 598 7.81 18.83 12.75
C ALA A 598 8.53 20.13 13.14
N LEU A 599 8.45 20.57 14.40
CA LEU A 599 9.21 21.71 14.94
C LEU A 599 10.73 21.43 15.11
N PRO A 600 11.57 22.47 15.32
CA PRO A 600 13.00 22.31 15.62
C PRO A 600 13.29 21.43 16.83
N ALA A 601 14.30 20.56 16.71
CA ALA A 601 14.53 19.43 17.61
C ALA A 601 14.72 19.80 19.11
N HIS A 602 15.02 21.06 19.44
CA HIS A 602 15.09 21.52 20.84
C HIS A 602 13.71 21.56 21.53
N HIS A 603 12.60 21.67 20.79
CA HIS A 603 11.25 21.59 21.36
C HIS A 603 10.96 20.19 21.94
N LEU A 604 11.51 19.12 21.34
CA LEU A 604 11.37 17.74 21.82
C LEU A 604 11.95 17.53 23.23
N ALA A 605 12.97 18.32 23.60
CA ALA A 605 13.55 18.27 24.94
C ALA A 605 12.60 18.79 26.02
N SER A 606 11.60 19.61 25.66
CA SER A 606 10.61 20.18 26.60
C SER A 606 9.51 19.20 27.02
N VAL A 607 9.29 18.11 26.29
CA VAL A 607 8.21 17.15 26.57
C VAL A 607 8.48 16.43 27.91
N PRO A 608 7.64 16.63 28.95
CA PRO A 608 7.84 16.01 30.26
C PRO A 608 7.49 14.51 30.24
N ALA A 609 7.94 13.77 31.25
CA ALA A 609 7.68 12.33 31.36
C ALA A 609 6.17 11.98 31.40
N SER A 610 5.32 12.87 31.92
CA SER A 610 3.85 12.72 31.91
C SER A 610 3.25 12.77 30.50
N GLN A 611 3.90 13.45 29.55
CA GLN A 611 3.46 13.56 28.15
C GLN A 611 4.03 12.45 27.25
N CYS A 612 4.83 11.52 27.78
CA CYS A 612 5.47 10.49 26.97
C CYS A 612 4.48 9.53 26.29
N VAL A 613 3.41 9.09 26.95
CA VAL A 613 2.43 8.18 26.31
C VAL A 613 1.57 8.91 25.26
N PRO A 614 1.00 10.11 25.52
CA PRO A 614 0.37 10.93 24.48
C PRO A 614 1.29 11.17 23.27
N PHE A 615 2.58 11.48 23.51
CA PHE A 615 3.58 11.66 22.46
C PHE A 615 3.81 10.39 21.63
N LEU A 616 4.00 9.24 22.28
CA LEU A 616 4.19 7.96 21.59
C LEU A 616 2.97 7.57 20.75
N ILE A 617 1.75 7.66 21.28
CA ILE A 617 0.52 7.31 20.53
C ILE A 617 0.28 8.29 19.38
N SER A 618 0.40 9.60 19.62
CA SER A 618 0.18 10.64 18.61
C SER A 618 1.13 10.50 17.43
N LEU A 619 2.41 10.20 17.70
CA LEU A 619 3.42 9.97 16.66
C LEU A 619 3.31 8.57 16.04
N GLY A 620 2.97 7.53 16.81
CA GLY A 620 2.83 6.14 16.38
C GLY A 620 1.65 5.84 15.46
N LYS A 621 0.65 6.73 15.40
CA LYS A 621 -0.40 6.72 14.36
C LYS A 621 0.15 7.03 12.95
N ASN A 622 1.27 7.74 12.86
CA ASN A 622 1.85 8.28 11.63
C ASN A 622 3.13 7.54 11.22
N GLN A 623 3.54 7.64 9.95
CA GLN A 623 4.90 7.22 9.54
C GLN A 623 5.86 8.36 9.85
N LEU A 624 7.03 8.08 10.45
CA LEU A 624 7.95 9.16 10.83
C LEU A 624 8.60 9.80 9.59
N ASP A 625 8.81 9.03 8.53
CA ASP A 625 9.40 9.52 7.27
C ASP A 625 8.48 10.47 6.50
N SER A 626 7.15 10.46 6.71
CA SER A 626 6.25 11.47 6.14
C SER A 626 6.22 12.78 6.95
N LEU A 627 6.92 12.83 8.10
CA LEU A 627 6.98 13.99 8.98
C LEU A 627 8.40 14.58 9.09
N VAL A 628 9.44 13.74 9.02
CA VAL A 628 10.83 14.10 9.31
C VAL A 628 11.80 13.41 8.35
N LEU A 629 12.19 14.13 7.30
CA LEU A 629 13.12 13.65 6.26
C LEU A 629 14.61 13.79 6.62
N ASP A 630 14.99 14.76 7.45
CA ASP A 630 16.39 14.90 7.89
C ASP A 630 16.77 13.79 8.88
N SER A 631 17.85 13.07 8.60
CA SER A 631 18.29 11.92 9.38
C SER A 631 18.82 12.27 10.77
N HIS A 632 19.41 13.45 10.98
CA HIS A 632 19.84 13.91 12.31
C HIS A 632 18.65 14.36 13.18
N LYS A 633 17.62 14.95 12.56
CA LYS A 633 16.36 15.29 13.20
C LYS A 633 15.57 14.04 13.54
N LYS A 634 15.45 13.08 12.61
CA LYS A 634 14.86 11.75 12.84
C LYS A 634 15.53 11.04 14.01
N ASN A 635 16.87 10.99 14.03
CA ASN A 635 17.64 10.45 15.16
C ASN A 635 17.41 11.20 16.49
N SER A 636 16.99 12.46 16.47
CA SER A 636 16.70 13.24 17.67
C SER A 636 15.26 13.04 18.17
N VAL A 637 14.29 12.86 17.27
CA VAL A 637 12.95 12.35 17.60
C VAL A 637 13.04 10.94 18.19
N LEU A 638 13.79 10.04 17.54
CA LEU A 638 13.98 8.67 18.00
C LEU A 638 14.67 8.61 19.37
N ARG A 639 15.66 9.47 19.64
CA ARG A 639 16.26 9.59 20.99
C ARG A 639 15.22 9.96 22.06
N LYS A 640 14.21 10.78 21.73
CA LYS A 640 13.12 11.11 22.65
C LYS A 640 12.13 9.97 22.82
N VAL A 641 11.80 9.24 21.74
CA VAL A 641 11.03 7.98 21.79
C VAL A 641 11.72 6.96 22.69
N GLN A 642 13.03 6.76 22.54
CA GLN A 642 13.84 5.87 23.40
C GLN A 642 13.79 6.25 24.89
N GLN A 643 13.87 7.54 25.21
CA GLN A 643 13.71 8.04 26.58
C GLN A 643 12.32 7.74 27.14
N CYS A 644 11.26 7.95 26.35
CA CYS A 644 9.89 7.65 26.77
C CYS A 644 9.59 6.15 26.92
N LEU A 645 10.30 5.29 26.19
CA LEU A 645 10.22 3.82 26.33
C LEU A 645 11.18 3.24 27.39
N ASN A 646 12.04 4.06 28.01
CA ASN A 646 13.17 3.61 28.83
C ASN A 646 14.03 2.52 28.12
N ASN A 647 14.18 2.64 26.80
CA ASN A 647 14.80 1.64 25.89
C ASN A 647 14.16 0.23 25.86
N SER A 648 12.94 0.05 26.38
CA SER A 648 12.30 -1.28 26.50
C SER A 648 10.85 -1.30 26.00
N ILE A 649 10.43 -2.41 25.41
CA ILE A 649 9.03 -2.70 25.09
C ILE A 649 8.64 -3.91 25.95
N ALA A 650 8.01 -3.60 27.09
CA ALA A 650 7.77 -4.56 28.16
C ALA A 650 6.71 -5.60 27.81
N ASP A 651 5.65 -5.20 27.10
CA ASP A 651 4.47 -6.00 26.74
C ASP A 651 3.92 -5.63 25.36
N GLU A 652 2.98 -6.44 24.92
CA GLU A 652 2.06 -6.24 23.83
C GLU A 652 1.37 -4.85 23.89
N PHE A 653 1.00 -4.35 25.07
CA PHE A 653 0.41 -3.00 25.20
C PHE A 653 1.41 -1.89 24.83
N ALA A 654 2.68 -2.03 25.21
CA ALA A 654 3.73 -1.13 24.75
C ALA A 654 3.96 -1.21 23.22
N VAL A 655 3.73 -2.38 22.58
CA VAL A 655 3.75 -2.49 21.11
C VAL A 655 2.60 -1.68 20.48
N ASP A 656 1.37 -1.83 20.98
CA ASP A 656 0.21 -1.06 20.49
C ASP A 656 0.46 0.46 20.59
N ILE A 657 1.00 0.92 21.73
CA ILE A 657 1.32 2.34 21.99
C ILE A 657 2.39 2.87 21.03
N VAL A 658 3.36 2.05 20.64
CA VAL A 658 4.42 2.40 19.69
C VAL A 658 3.89 2.44 18.24
N GLY A 659 3.01 1.51 17.87
CA GLY A 659 2.42 1.46 16.53
C GLY A 659 3.47 1.51 15.41
N LYS A 660 3.29 2.41 14.43
CA LYS A 660 4.17 2.54 13.26
C LYS A 660 5.60 2.98 13.59
N LEU A 661 5.87 3.53 14.80
CA LEU A 661 7.24 3.85 15.22
C LEU A 661 8.12 2.60 15.35
N LEU A 662 7.54 1.41 15.44
CA LEU A 662 8.23 0.13 15.48
C LEU A 662 9.21 -0.04 14.30
N CYS A 663 8.80 0.39 13.10
CA CYS A 663 9.63 0.39 11.89
C CYS A 663 10.88 1.29 11.98
N HIS A 664 10.94 2.20 12.96
CA HIS A 664 12.01 3.19 13.11
C HIS A 664 12.81 3.00 14.40
N LEU A 665 12.52 1.97 15.21
CA LEU A 665 13.31 1.67 16.41
C LEU A 665 14.73 1.21 16.02
N PRO A 666 15.79 1.68 16.71
CA PRO A 666 17.14 1.20 16.47
C PRO A 666 17.28 -0.31 16.70
N ALA A 667 18.12 -0.94 15.88
CA ALA A 667 18.35 -2.40 15.86
C ALA A 667 18.57 -3.03 17.26
N ALA A 668 19.31 -2.35 18.14
CA ALA A 668 19.57 -2.81 19.50
C ALA A 668 18.28 -2.98 20.34
N ILE A 669 17.27 -2.14 20.15
CA ILE A 669 15.97 -2.27 20.83
C ILE A 669 15.14 -3.39 20.21
N ILE A 670 15.16 -3.54 18.88
CA ILE A 670 14.47 -4.66 18.20
C ILE A 670 15.01 -6.01 18.67
N HIS A 671 16.34 -6.14 18.81
CA HIS A 671 16.99 -7.38 19.26
C HIS A 671 16.81 -7.63 20.77
N SER A 672 17.14 -6.65 21.61
CA SER A 672 17.28 -6.87 23.07
C SER A 672 16.22 -6.16 23.94
N GLY A 673 15.58 -5.12 23.42
CA GLY A 673 14.62 -4.29 24.15
C GLY A 673 13.17 -4.79 24.09
N ILE A 674 12.80 -5.60 23.10
CA ILE A 674 11.47 -6.22 22.99
C ILE A 674 11.44 -7.52 23.79
N SER A 675 10.55 -7.60 24.78
CA SER A 675 10.39 -8.79 25.62
C SER A 675 9.80 -9.98 24.84
N ALA A 676 9.98 -11.20 25.37
CA ALA A 676 9.45 -12.41 24.72
C ALA A 676 7.91 -12.37 24.58
N ARG A 677 7.17 -11.84 25.56
CA ARG A 677 5.70 -11.66 25.46
C ARG A 677 5.30 -10.61 24.42
N ALA A 678 6.09 -9.54 24.26
CA ALA A 678 5.84 -8.50 23.27
C ALA A 678 6.19 -8.92 21.83
N TRP A 679 7.10 -9.90 21.65
CA TRP A 679 7.69 -10.22 20.35
C TRP A 679 6.68 -10.65 19.28
N ALA A 680 5.68 -11.48 19.61
CA ALA A 680 4.69 -11.93 18.63
C ALA A 680 3.87 -10.76 18.03
N THR A 681 3.40 -9.85 18.89
CA THR A 681 2.71 -8.61 18.47
C THR A 681 3.63 -7.69 17.68
N ALA A 682 4.89 -7.56 18.11
CA ALA A 682 5.88 -6.75 17.41
C ALA A 682 6.23 -7.30 16.03
N LEU A 683 6.34 -8.63 15.88
CA LEU A 683 6.66 -9.28 14.61
C LEU A 683 5.55 -9.03 13.56
N HIS A 684 4.28 -9.04 13.97
CA HIS A 684 3.17 -8.65 13.10
C HIS A 684 3.30 -7.19 12.62
N GLY A 685 3.67 -6.26 13.51
CA GLY A 685 3.89 -4.86 13.13
C GLY A 685 5.16 -4.62 12.28
N LEU A 686 6.21 -5.42 12.49
CA LEU A 686 7.46 -5.36 11.72
C LEU A 686 7.31 -5.88 10.29
N ARG A 687 6.32 -6.77 10.04
CA ARG A 687 6.02 -7.33 8.71
C ARG A 687 5.60 -6.25 7.71
N ASP A 688 4.84 -5.27 8.19
CA ASP A 688 4.18 -4.25 7.38
C ASP A 688 5.04 -2.97 7.25
N CYS A 689 6.33 -3.04 7.61
CA CYS A 689 7.27 -1.92 7.55
C CYS A 689 7.86 -1.73 6.13
N PRO A 690 7.79 -0.52 5.53
CA PRO A 690 8.13 -0.29 4.11
C PRO A 690 9.63 -0.37 3.76
N GLY A 691 10.51 -0.63 4.73
CA GLY A 691 11.95 -0.78 4.50
C GLY A 691 12.77 -0.71 5.78
N LEU A 692 13.08 -1.87 6.38
CA LEU A 692 14.01 -1.97 7.51
C LEU A 692 15.46 -1.77 7.04
N SER A 693 16.28 -1.07 7.84
CA SER A 693 17.71 -0.88 7.60
C SER A 693 18.49 -2.20 7.67
N PRO A 694 19.72 -2.30 7.12
CA PRO A 694 20.54 -3.51 7.22
C PRO A 694 20.74 -4.00 8.67
N GLU A 695 20.91 -3.07 9.61
CA GLU A 695 21.09 -3.35 11.03
C GLU A 695 19.79 -3.83 11.67
N GLN A 696 18.64 -3.21 11.34
CA GLN A 696 17.33 -3.65 11.79
C GLN A 696 17.00 -5.05 11.24
N LYS A 697 17.31 -5.31 9.96
CA LYS A 697 17.17 -6.62 9.30
C LYS A 697 17.98 -7.70 10.01
N ALA A 698 19.25 -7.42 10.34
CA ALA A 698 20.09 -8.33 11.12
C ALA A 698 19.53 -8.59 12.52
N ALA A 699 19.05 -7.55 13.22
CA ALA A 699 18.41 -7.69 14.53
C ALA A 699 17.14 -8.57 14.49
N VAL A 700 16.29 -8.41 13.47
CA VAL A 700 15.10 -9.26 13.27
C VAL A 700 15.51 -10.70 12.98
N ARG A 701 16.46 -10.95 12.05
CA ARG A 701 16.95 -12.31 11.76
C ARG A 701 17.48 -13.02 13.01
N LEU A 702 18.34 -12.35 13.78
CA LEU A 702 18.88 -12.90 15.03
C LEU A 702 17.76 -13.24 16.01
N ARG A 703 16.79 -12.35 16.20
CA ARG A 703 15.67 -12.57 17.12
C ARG A 703 14.73 -13.69 16.64
N LEU A 704 14.54 -13.85 15.34
CA LEU A 704 13.81 -14.99 14.77
C LEU A 704 14.54 -16.33 15.01
N LEU A 705 15.86 -16.37 14.83
CA LEU A 705 16.67 -17.56 15.13
C LEU A 705 16.67 -17.91 16.63
N GLU A 706 16.63 -16.92 17.52
CA GLU A 706 16.50 -17.12 18.98
C GLU A 706 15.15 -17.72 19.39
N GLN A 707 14.05 -17.37 18.70
CA GLN A 707 12.69 -17.80 19.07
C GLN A 707 12.26 -19.11 18.37
N TYR A 708 12.57 -19.27 17.08
CA TYR A 708 12.12 -20.39 16.25
C TYR A 708 13.23 -21.41 15.92
N GLY A 709 14.48 -21.12 16.29
CA GLY A 709 15.63 -21.95 15.94
C GLY A 709 16.02 -21.86 14.45
N LEU A 710 16.90 -22.76 14.03
CA LEU A 710 17.44 -22.81 12.66
C LEU A 710 16.39 -23.32 11.65
N PRO A 711 16.33 -22.79 10.41
CA PRO A 711 15.23 -23.06 9.46
C PRO A 711 14.94 -24.53 9.14
N ARG A 712 15.96 -25.38 9.09
CA ARG A 712 15.82 -26.86 9.01
C ARG A 712 14.81 -27.46 10.02
N ASN A 713 14.68 -26.87 11.20
CA ASN A 713 13.79 -27.34 12.28
C ASN A 713 12.37 -26.77 12.20
N TRP A 714 12.10 -25.78 11.34
CA TRP A 714 10.81 -25.09 11.26
C TRP A 714 9.68 -25.99 10.77
N THR A 715 8.45 -25.67 11.17
CA THR A 715 7.19 -26.25 10.65
C THR A 715 6.70 -25.48 9.42
N ALA A 716 5.67 -26.01 8.74
CA ALA A 716 4.97 -25.28 7.68
C ALA A 716 4.29 -24.00 8.21
N GLU A 717 3.92 -23.98 9.49
CA GLU A 717 3.29 -22.82 10.15
C GLU A 717 4.31 -21.72 10.42
N THR A 718 5.51 -22.07 10.91
CA THR A 718 6.63 -21.12 11.02
C THR A 718 7.01 -20.59 9.65
N MET A 719 7.04 -21.44 8.62
CA MET A 719 7.32 -21.03 7.24
C MET A 719 6.26 -20.06 6.69
N LYS A 720 4.96 -20.31 6.92
CA LYS A 720 3.87 -19.39 6.55
C LYS A 720 3.93 -18.08 7.34
N ASP A 721 4.17 -18.13 8.65
CA ASP A 721 4.22 -16.95 9.53
C ASP A 721 5.45 -16.05 9.28
N LEU A 722 6.59 -16.64 8.92
CA LEU A 722 7.85 -15.92 8.66
C LEU A 722 8.06 -15.54 7.18
N GLY A 723 7.11 -15.83 6.29
CA GLY A 723 7.24 -15.64 4.83
C GLY A 723 7.90 -14.31 4.40
N PRO A 724 7.35 -13.14 4.75
CA PRO A 724 7.92 -11.84 4.39
C PRO A 724 9.33 -11.56 4.99
N PHE A 725 9.76 -12.35 5.97
CA PHE A 725 11.09 -12.25 6.59
C PHE A 725 12.10 -13.27 6.02
N LEU A 726 11.71 -14.15 5.10
CA LEU A 726 12.64 -15.13 4.49
C LEU A 726 13.79 -14.44 3.74
N VAL A 727 13.55 -13.24 3.20
CA VAL A 727 14.57 -12.36 2.59
C VAL A 727 15.63 -11.82 3.55
N LEU A 728 15.61 -12.21 4.84
CA LEU A 728 16.62 -11.86 5.84
C LEU A 728 17.67 -12.96 6.06
N PHE A 729 17.43 -14.17 5.54
CA PHE A 729 18.25 -15.36 5.78
C PHE A 729 19.25 -15.59 4.64
N SER A 730 20.36 -16.27 4.92
CA SER A 730 21.41 -16.56 3.93
C SER A 730 21.11 -17.83 3.11
N GLY A 731 21.74 -17.99 1.94
CA GLY A 731 21.51 -19.11 1.03
C GLY A 731 21.58 -20.50 1.70
N ASP A 732 22.61 -20.75 2.53
CA ASP A 732 22.76 -22.02 3.28
C ASP A 732 21.59 -22.32 4.23
N GLU A 733 20.97 -21.29 4.80
CA GLU A 733 19.80 -21.42 5.66
C GLU A 733 18.55 -21.72 4.82
N LEU A 734 18.41 -21.04 3.68
CA LEU A 734 17.25 -21.14 2.78
C LEU A 734 17.26 -22.40 1.90
N SER A 735 18.39 -23.00 1.54
CA SER A 735 18.44 -24.30 0.84
C SER A 735 17.71 -25.40 1.64
N SER A 736 17.86 -25.39 2.98
CA SER A 736 17.13 -26.30 3.88
C SER A 736 15.61 -26.06 3.94
N VAL A 737 15.16 -24.90 3.42
CA VAL A 737 13.76 -24.51 3.29
C VAL A 737 13.24 -24.79 1.87
N ALA A 738 14.03 -24.49 0.85
CA ALA A 738 13.75 -24.77 -0.56
C ALA A 738 13.50 -26.26 -0.82
N THR A 739 14.26 -27.12 -0.15
CA THR A 739 14.12 -28.59 -0.22
C THR A 739 12.95 -29.16 0.61
N LYS A 740 12.54 -28.47 1.68
CA LYS A 740 11.54 -28.96 2.65
C LYS A 740 10.14 -28.38 2.43
N PHE A 741 10.06 -27.16 1.93
CA PHE A 741 8.83 -26.38 1.74
C PHE A 741 8.85 -25.59 0.40
N PRO A 742 9.16 -26.22 -0.75
CA PRO A 742 9.36 -25.53 -2.04
C PRO A 742 8.16 -24.65 -2.43
N GLU A 743 6.95 -25.16 -2.23
CA GLU A 743 5.72 -24.47 -2.62
C GLU A 743 5.46 -23.21 -1.79
N ILE A 744 5.71 -23.26 -0.48
CA ILE A 744 5.51 -22.10 0.41
C ILE A 744 6.54 -21.02 0.09
N LEU A 745 7.77 -21.41 -0.30
CA LEU A 745 8.81 -20.50 -0.76
C LEU A 745 8.42 -19.82 -2.09
N GLN A 746 7.95 -20.60 -3.07
CA GLN A 746 7.45 -20.09 -4.36
C GLN A 746 6.26 -19.15 -4.17
N GLN A 747 5.24 -19.57 -3.41
CA GLN A 747 4.08 -18.72 -3.02
C GLN A 747 4.50 -17.41 -2.34
N THR A 748 5.61 -17.42 -1.60
CA THR A 748 6.14 -16.23 -0.92
C THR A 748 6.87 -15.31 -1.89
N SER A 749 7.60 -15.86 -2.87
CA SER A 749 8.22 -15.09 -3.96
C SER A 749 7.20 -14.20 -4.69
N PHE A 750 6.07 -14.78 -5.12
CA PHE A 750 4.99 -14.02 -5.79
C PHE A 750 4.40 -12.90 -4.91
N LYS A 751 4.36 -13.06 -3.58
CA LYS A 751 3.82 -12.05 -2.65
C LYS A 751 4.78 -10.89 -2.36
N ILE A 752 6.07 -11.02 -2.68
CA ILE A 752 7.10 -10.00 -2.47
C ILE A 752 7.26 -9.09 -3.72
N ALA A 753 6.48 -9.35 -4.77
CA ALA A 753 6.39 -8.55 -5.99
C ALA A 753 6.15 -7.06 -5.68
N GLY A 754 7.08 -6.21 -6.13
CA GLY A 754 7.12 -4.77 -5.85
C GLY A 754 8.51 -4.32 -5.42
N THR A 755 9.09 -4.95 -4.40
CA THR A 755 10.53 -4.81 -4.08
C THR A 755 11.37 -5.78 -4.90
N LEU A 756 12.66 -5.51 -5.09
CA LEU A 756 13.61 -6.48 -5.66
C LEU A 756 14.15 -7.38 -4.52
N PRO A 757 13.95 -8.71 -4.56
CA PRO A 757 14.45 -9.59 -3.50
C PRO A 757 16.00 -9.72 -3.52
N PRO A 758 16.64 -10.06 -2.39
CA PRO A 758 18.08 -10.34 -2.37
C PRO A 758 18.45 -11.57 -3.23
N PRO A 759 19.65 -11.60 -3.85
CA PRO A 759 20.09 -12.73 -4.68
C PRO A 759 20.04 -14.09 -3.97
N GLU A 760 20.29 -14.13 -2.66
CA GLU A 760 20.26 -15.35 -1.84
C GLU A 760 18.84 -15.94 -1.74
N PHE A 761 17.82 -15.08 -1.71
CA PHE A 761 16.43 -15.51 -1.72
C PHE A 761 15.98 -15.95 -3.11
N LEU A 762 16.38 -15.22 -4.16
CA LEU A 762 16.12 -15.62 -5.55
C LEU A 762 16.75 -16.99 -5.85
N TRP A 763 17.99 -17.22 -5.41
CA TRP A 763 18.67 -18.51 -5.57
C TRP A 763 17.94 -19.66 -4.84
N ALA A 764 17.43 -19.43 -3.63
CA ALA A 764 16.66 -20.45 -2.92
C ALA A 764 15.31 -20.76 -3.60
N VAL A 765 14.63 -19.75 -4.16
CA VAL A 765 13.44 -19.97 -5.00
C VAL A 765 13.82 -20.78 -6.24
N PHE A 766 14.94 -20.46 -6.89
CA PHE A 766 15.46 -21.19 -8.04
C PHE A 766 15.77 -22.66 -7.72
N GLU A 767 16.53 -22.91 -6.66
CA GLU A 767 16.83 -24.26 -6.13
C GLU A 767 15.55 -25.07 -5.85
N SER A 768 14.50 -24.43 -5.33
CA SER A 768 13.22 -25.09 -5.04
C SER A 768 12.48 -25.59 -6.30
N VAL A 769 12.62 -24.87 -7.42
CA VAL A 769 12.04 -25.28 -8.71
C VAL A 769 12.95 -26.32 -9.35
N TRP A 770 14.25 -26.03 -9.49
CA TRP A 770 15.27 -26.87 -10.11
C TRP A 770 15.40 -28.29 -9.52
N ASN A 771 15.18 -28.43 -8.21
CA ASN A 771 15.16 -29.74 -7.56
C ASN A 771 13.81 -30.49 -7.71
N SER A 772 12.74 -29.79 -8.08
CA SER A 772 11.39 -30.34 -8.26
C SER A 772 11.06 -30.72 -9.71
N SER A 773 11.70 -30.08 -10.69
CA SER A 773 11.34 -30.22 -12.10
C SER A 773 11.86 -31.55 -12.68
N GLU A 774 11.00 -32.24 -13.43
CA GLU A 774 11.38 -33.49 -14.09
C GLU A 774 12.50 -33.23 -15.09
N ARG A 775 13.64 -33.91 -14.90
CA ARG A 775 14.84 -33.76 -15.73
C ARG A 775 14.71 -34.56 -17.03
N ASN A 776 13.66 -34.24 -17.79
CA ASN A 776 13.41 -34.78 -19.12
C ASN A 776 14.21 -33.92 -20.13
N PRO A 777 15.36 -34.38 -20.66
CA PRO A 777 16.03 -33.65 -21.72
C PRO A 777 15.11 -33.57 -22.94
N SER A 778 15.02 -32.40 -23.57
CA SER A 778 14.21 -32.15 -24.78
C SER A 778 14.40 -33.26 -25.80
N SER A 779 13.32 -33.76 -26.40
CA SER A 779 13.39 -34.83 -27.41
C SER A 779 14.19 -34.44 -28.66
N HIS A 780 14.21 -33.14 -28.99
CA HIS A 780 14.93 -32.55 -30.12
C HIS A 780 15.65 -31.26 -29.71
N PRO A 781 16.81 -31.35 -29.01
CA PRO A 781 17.57 -30.16 -28.62
C PRO A 781 18.14 -29.43 -29.83
N SER A 782 18.17 -28.10 -29.78
CA SER A 782 18.83 -27.28 -30.80
C SER A 782 20.34 -27.60 -30.89
N PRO A 783 21.00 -27.38 -32.05
CA PRO A 783 22.42 -27.65 -32.22
C PRO A 783 23.28 -26.92 -31.17
N GLY A 784 24.01 -27.68 -30.35
CA GLY A 784 24.81 -27.18 -29.23
C GLY A 784 24.18 -27.37 -27.84
N CYS A 785 22.86 -27.57 -27.75
CA CYS A 785 22.14 -27.71 -26.48
C CYS A 785 22.14 -29.12 -25.88
N HIS A 786 23.00 -30.03 -26.36
CA HIS A 786 23.08 -31.39 -25.85
C HIS A 786 23.61 -31.43 -24.40
N GLY A 787 22.71 -31.73 -23.45
CA GLY A 787 23.03 -31.80 -22.02
C GLY A 787 22.87 -30.48 -21.26
N VAL A 788 22.43 -29.42 -21.93
CA VAL A 788 21.97 -28.18 -21.29
C VAL A 788 20.56 -28.40 -20.73
N MET A 789 20.26 -27.90 -19.53
CA MET A 789 18.94 -28.06 -18.90
C MET A 789 18.13 -26.78 -19.09
N ALA A 790 17.53 -26.66 -20.27
CA ALA A 790 16.73 -25.52 -20.66
C ALA A 790 15.45 -25.35 -19.79
N PRO A 791 14.98 -24.11 -19.57
CA PRO A 791 13.75 -23.84 -18.84
C PRO A 791 12.49 -24.29 -19.59
N SER A 792 11.50 -24.83 -18.88
CA SER A 792 10.14 -24.99 -19.40
C SER A 792 9.24 -23.78 -19.05
N SER A 793 8.11 -23.66 -19.74
CA SER A 793 7.06 -22.67 -19.40
C SER A 793 6.58 -22.77 -17.95
N SER A 794 6.63 -23.96 -17.34
CA SER A 794 6.23 -24.18 -15.94
C SER A 794 7.26 -23.61 -14.96
N ASP A 795 8.55 -23.79 -15.26
CA ASP A 795 9.64 -23.27 -14.43
C ASP A 795 9.65 -21.74 -14.47
N ILE A 796 9.59 -21.16 -15.67
CA ILE A 796 9.60 -19.71 -15.88
C ILE A 796 8.45 -19.04 -15.12
N PHE A 797 7.26 -19.65 -15.16
CA PHE A 797 6.11 -19.18 -14.39
C PHE A 797 6.38 -19.24 -12.88
N LYS A 798 6.82 -20.40 -12.34
CA LYS A 798 7.08 -20.59 -10.90
C LYS A 798 8.14 -19.65 -10.32
N LEU A 799 9.13 -19.25 -11.11
CA LEU A 799 10.31 -18.51 -10.66
C LEU A 799 10.07 -17.01 -10.46
N ALA A 800 9.21 -16.38 -11.27
CA ALA A 800 9.04 -14.93 -11.31
C ALA A 800 10.41 -14.20 -11.42
N GLU A 801 10.78 -13.32 -10.47
CA GLU A 801 12.08 -12.63 -10.45
C GLU A 801 13.28 -13.59 -10.35
N ALA A 802 13.11 -14.81 -9.84
CA ALA A 802 14.18 -15.81 -9.73
C ALA A 802 14.59 -16.41 -11.09
N ASN A 803 13.93 -16.05 -12.19
CA ASN A 803 14.44 -16.33 -13.53
C ASN A 803 15.82 -15.68 -13.79
N ALA A 804 16.18 -14.63 -13.05
CA ALA A 804 17.53 -14.06 -13.11
C ALA A 804 18.64 -15.00 -12.57
N CYS A 805 18.31 -16.17 -12.03
CA CYS A 805 19.27 -17.20 -11.64
C CYS A 805 19.65 -18.17 -12.78
N TRP A 806 18.94 -18.15 -13.92
CA TRP A 806 19.29 -18.97 -15.09
C TRP A 806 20.63 -18.56 -15.70
N ALA A 807 21.45 -19.54 -16.14
CA ALA A 807 22.62 -19.22 -16.95
C ALA A 807 22.19 -18.72 -18.35
N PRO A 808 22.96 -17.84 -19.02
CA PRO A 808 22.69 -17.44 -20.39
C PRO A 808 22.52 -18.65 -21.34
N GLU A 809 23.37 -19.67 -21.19
CA GLU A 809 23.35 -20.89 -21.98
C GLU A 809 22.02 -21.65 -21.87
N ASP A 810 21.43 -21.74 -20.67
CA ASP A 810 20.13 -22.37 -20.43
C ASP A 810 19.00 -21.58 -21.13
N LEU A 811 19.02 -20.24 -21.00
CA LEU A 811 18.04 -19.35 -21.64
C LEU A 811 18.08 -19.42 -23.17
N LEU A 812 19.28 -19.58 -23.76
CA LEU A 812 19.44 -19.75 -25.21
C LEU A 812 18.85 -21.08 -25.69
N CYS A 813 19.00 -22.14 -24.89
CA CYS A 813 18.54 -23.48 -25.20
C CYS A 813 17.06 -23.76 -24.91
N MET A 814 16.34 -22.79 -24.34
CA MET A 814 14.87 -22.77 -24.23
C MET A 814 14.18 -23.12 -25.56
N GLU A 815 13.10 -23.90 -25.50
CA GLU A 815 12.32 -24.21 -26.71
C GLU A 815 11.52 -23.00 -27.20
N GLU A 816 11.41 -22.87 -28.53
CA GLU A 816 10.68 -21.77 -29.21
C GLU A 816 9.27 -21.55 -28.65
N HIS A 817 8.49 -22.63 -28.51
CA HIS A 817 7.12 -22.58 -28.00
C HIS A 817 7.06 -22.00 -26.57
N THR A 818 8.07 -22.30 -25.75
CA THR A 818 8.15 -21.83 -24.36
C THR A 818 8.61 -20.38 -24.29
N PHE A 819 9.53 -19.94 -25.17
CA PHE A 819 9.85 -18.51 -25.31
C PHE A 819 8.61 -17.70 -25.70
N ILE A 820 7.88 -18.12 -26.75
CA ILE A 820 6.65 -17.43 -27.22
C ILE A 820 5.61 -17.31 -26.09
N ARG A 821 5.43 -18.37 -25.27
CA ARG A 821 4.45 -18.38 -24.16
C ARG A 821 4.91 -17.58 -22.92
N SER A 822 6.18 -17.19 -22.81
CA SER A 822 6.74 -16.59 -21.59
C SER A 822 7.49 -15.26 -21.76
N VAL A 823 7.67 -14.77 -22.99
CA VAL A 823 8.49 -13.58 -23.28
C VAL A 823 8.04 -12.32 -22.51
N GLU A 824 6.75 -12.04 -22.31
CA GLU A 824 6.32 -10.89 -21.49
C GLU A 824 6.69 -11.04 -20.01
N LEU A 825 6.66 -12.26 -19.46
CA LEU A 825 7.06 -12.52 -18.07
C LEU A 825 8.56 -12.34 -17.91
N LEU A 826 9.35 -12.87 -18.85
CA LEU A 826 10.80 -12.66 -18.90
C LEU A 826 11.15 -11.17 -19.09
N GLY A 827 10.43 -10.46 -19.95
CA GLY A 827 10.54 -9.02 -20.16
C GLY A 827 10.20 -8.16 -18.94
N ALA A 828 9.46 -8.71 -17.97
CA ALA A 828 9.13 -8.03 -16.71
C ALA A 828 10.15 -8.27 -15.58
N VAL A 829 11.05 -9.26 -15.70
CA VAL A 829 12.04 -9.59 -14.65
C VAL A 829 13.07 -8.48 -14.50
N ARG A 830 13.10 -7.84 -13.34
CA ARG A 830 13.97 -6.69 -13.03
C ARG A 830 15.37 -7.10 -12.60
N ALA A 831 15.53 -8.35 -12.14
CA ALA A 831 16.81 -8.88 -11.68
C ALA A 831 17.79 -9.29 -12.80
N PHE A 832 17.38 -9.32 -14.08
CA PHE A 832 18.23 -9.79 -15.18
C PHE A 832 19.47 -8.93 -15.41
N SER A 833 20.61 -9.60 -15.58
CA SER A 833 21.89 -9.00 -15.97
C SER A 833 21.96 -8.75 -17.49
N LEU A 834 22.81 -7.82 -17.93
CA LEU A 834 22.97 -7.50 -19.35
C LEU A 834 23.29 -8.73 -20.24
N PRO A 835 24.17 -9.68 -19.85
CA PRO A 835 24.37 -10.90 -20.63
C PRO A 835 23.09 -11.72 -20.83
N GLN A 836 22.25 -11.87 -19.80
CA GLN A 836 20.97 -12.59 -19.92
C GLN A 836 19.99 -11.84 -20.84
N LEU A 837 19.93 -10.50 -20.76
CA LEU A 837 19.10 -9.70 -21.68
C LEU A 837 19.58 -9.82 -23.14
N VAL A 838 20.89 -9.80 -23.37
CA VAL A 838 21.48 -10.06 -24.70
C VAL A 838 21.09 -11.44 -25.21
N THR A 839 21.22 -12.48 -24.39
CA THR A 839 20.86 -13.84 -24.80
C THR A 839 19.36 -14.03 -25.04
N LEU A 840 18.49 -13.35 -24.29
CA LEU A 840 17.05 -13.32 -24.55
C LEU A 840 16.72 -12.53 -25.84
N LYS A 841 17.50 -11.50 -26.19
CA LYS A 841 17.40 -10.79 -27.47
C LYS A 841 17.85 -11.68 -28.64
N GLU A 842 18.96 -12.41 -28.51
CA GLU A 842 19.34 -13.43 -29.49
C GLU A 842 18.27 -14.51 -29.64
N LYS A 843 17.58 -14.87 -28.54
CA LYS A 843 16.46 -15.82 -28.60
C LYS A 843 15.24 -15.27 -29.33
N ALA A 844 14.94 -13.97 -29.16
CA ALA A 844 13.92 -13.29 -29.96
C ALA A 844 14.27 -13.33 -31.46
N VAL A 845 15.53 -13.06 -31.84
CA VAL A 845 15.99 -13.14 -33.24
C VAL A 845 15.91 -14.57 -33.80
N GLN A 846 16.18 -15.60 -33.00
CA GLN A 846 16.01 -17.00 -33.43
C GLN A 846 14.55 -17.38 -33.74
N VAL A 847 13.57 -16.72 -33.10
CA VAL A 847 12.16 -17.10 -33.13
C VAL A 847 11.32 -16.18 -34.03
N TRP A 848 11.71 -14.91 -34.18
CA TRP A 848 10.99 -13.91 -34.98
C TRP A 848 11.78 -13.39 -36.19
N ASP A 849 12.92 -14.03 -36.52
CA ASP A 849 13.90 -13.55 -37.50
C ASP A 849 14.45 -12.15 -37.11
N MET A 850 15.11 -11.45 -38.04
CA MET A 850 15.73 -10.15 -37.80
C MET A 850 14.73 -9.06 -37.38
N PRO A 851 15.16 -8.01 -36.64
CA PRO A 851 14.27 -6.99 -36.09
C PRO A 851 13.31 -6.31 -37.09
N SER A 852 13.68 -6.24 -38.37
CA SER A 852 12.83 -5.73 -39.46
C SER A 852 11.56 -6.54 -39.76
N TYR A 853 11.39 -7.72 -39.15
CA TYR A 853 10.16 -8.51 -39.21
C TYR A 853 9.31 -8.40 -37.93
N TRP A 854 9.77 -7.67 -36.91
CA TRP A 854 9.10 -7.59 -35.62
C TRP A 854 7.94 -6.59 -35.64
N LYS A 855 6.75 -7.07 -35.28
CA LYS A 855 5.52 -6.26 -35.21
C LYS A 855 5.44 -5.51 -33.87
N GLU A 856 4.59 -4.48 -33.80
CA GLU A 856 4.28 -3.70 -32.56
C GLU A 856 4.07 -4.58 -31.33
N HIS A 857 3.36 -5.71 -31.45
CA HIS A 857 3.11 -6.62 -30.34
C HIS A 857 4.33 -7.50 -29.96
N HIS A 858 5.23 -7.81 -30.89
CA HIS A 858 6.53 -8.43 -30.57
C HIS A 858 7.40 -7.44 -29.79
N ILE A 859 7.55 -6.22 -30.30
CA ILE A 859 8.35 -5.14 -29.66
C ILE A 859 7.82 -4.86 -28.25
N THR A 860 6.50 -4.73 -28.09
CA THR A 860 5.84 -4.53 -26.79
C THR A 860 6.12 -5.67 -25.82
N SER A 861 6.16 -6.92 -26.31
CA SER A 861 6.33 -8.10 -25.46
C SER A 861 7.74 -8.31 -24.90
N LEU A 862 8.75 -7.62 -25.44
CA LEU A 862 10.14 -7.72 -24.98
C LEU A 862 10.38 -7.11 -23.60
N GLY A 863 9.63 -6.07 -23.22
CA GLY A 863 9.86 -5.33 -21.98
C GLY A 863 11.34 -4.90 -21.81
N ARG A 864 11.99 -5.33 -20.72
CA ARG A 864 13.41 -5.09 -20.45
C ARG A 864 14.38 -5.75 -21.44
N ILE A 865 13.97 -6.79 -22.17
CA ILE A 865 14.83 -7.46 -23.17
C ILE A 865 15.23 -6.47 -24.29
N ALA A 866 14.37 -5.50 -24.59
CA ALA A 866 14.64 -4.45 -25.58
C ALA A 866 15.88 -3.60 -25.25
N LEU A 867 16.28 -3.48 -23.98
CA LEU A 867 17.49 -2.75 -23.56
C LEU A 867 18.80 -3.34 -24.13
N ALA A 868 18.76 -4.60 -24.59
CA ALA A 868 19.89 -5.27 -25.21
C ALA A 868 19.99 -5.09 -26.75
N LEU A 869 19.05 -4.35 -27.36
CA LEU A 869 19.13 -3.96 -28.77
C LEU A 869 20.16 -2.84 -28.96
N ASN A 870 21.06 -2.99 -29.92
CA ASN A 870 22.01 -1.93 -30.28
C ASN A 870 21.37 -0.88 -31.23
N GLU A 871 22.04 0.25 -31.42
CA GLU A 871 21.58 1.38 -32.24
C GLU A 871 21.11 0.92 -33.64
N SER A 872 21.87 0.07 -34.32
CA SER A 872 21.52 -0.45 -35.65
C SER A 872 20.43 -1.54 -35.67
N GLU A 873 20.10 -2.14 -34.51
CA GLU A 873 18.94 -3.03 -34.37
C GLU A 873 17.66 -2.24 -34.06
N LEU A 874 17.78 -1.12 -33.33
CA LEU A 874 16.69 -0.18 -33.09
C LEU A 874 16.28 0.55 -34.37
N GLU A 875 17.24 0.90 -35.23
CA GLU A 875 17.05 1.45 -36.58
C GLU A 875 16.42 0.47 -37.60
N GLN A 876 16.14 -0.77 -37.20
CA GLN A 876 15.43 -1.78 -38.01
C GLN A 876 13.99 -2.03 -37.55
N LEU A 877 13.55 -1.49 -36.41
CA LEU A 877 12.19 -1.68 -35.90
C LEU A 877 11.19 -0.76 -36.62
N ASP A 878 9.96 -1.22 -36.85
CA ASP A 878 8.85 -0.33 -37.22
C ASP A 878 8.42 0.51 -36.01
N LEU A 879 8.88 1.76 -35.97
CA LEU A 879 8.52 2.76 -34.96
C LEU A 879 7.49 3.77 -35.48
N SER A 880 6.73 3.46 -36.54
CA SER A 880 5.70 4.37 -37.08
C SER A 880 4.56 4.68 -36.09
N SER A 881 4.30 3.77 -35.15
CA SER A 881 3.32 3.93 -34.06
C SER A 881 3.94 4.55 -32.81
N ILE A 882 3.33 5.62 -32.30
CA ILE A 882 3.68 6.21 -30.99
C ILE A 882 3.45 5.20 -29.85
N ASP A 883 2.50 4.27 -30.00
CA ASP A 883 2.20 3.27 -28.97
C ASP A 883 3.28 2.17 -28.90
N THR A 884 3.92 1.81 -30.02
CA THR A 884 5.18 1.04 -30.03
C THR A 884 6.26 1.77 -29.22
N VAL A 885 6.47 3.07 -29.44
CA VAL A 885 7.49 3.86 -28.73
C VAL A 885 7.15 4.02 -27.23
N VAL A 886 5.86 4.11 -26.89
CA VAL A 886 5.39 4.06 -25.49
C VAL A 886 5.81 2.76 -24.80
N SER A 887 5.86 1.62 -25.51
CA SER A 887 6.38 0.36 -24.93
C SER A 887 7.87 0.43 -24.57
N LEU A 888 8.68 1.09 -25.41
CA LEU A 888 10.12 1.26 -25.21
C LEU A 888 10.43 2.34 -24.14
N SER A 889 9.67 3.44 -24.11
CA SER A 889 9.85 4.54 -23.14
C SER A 889 9.52 4.16 -21.69
N GLN A 890 8.87 3.01 -21.46
CA GLN A 890 8.68 2.43 -20.13
C GLN A 890 10.00 1.96 -19.48
N GLN A 891 11.05 1.72 -20.27
CA GLN A 891 12.38 1.42 -19.76
C GLN A 891 13.19 2.71 -19.55
N THR A 892 13.99 2.77 -18.47
CA THR A 892 14.71 3.99 -18.07
C THR A 892 16.21 3.93 -18.32
N GLU A 893 16.75 2.73 -18.53
CA GLU A 893 18.18 2.44 -18.60
C GLU A 893 18.77 2.52 -20.03
N TRP A 894 18.07 3.15 -20.97
CA TRP A 894 18.56 3.41 -22.32
C TRP A 894 19.83 4.27 -22.31
N THR A 895 20.84 3.89 -23.10
CA THR A 895 21.98 4.76 -23.36
C THR A 895 21.58 5.97 -24.22
N PRO A 896 22.32 7.10 -24.18
CA PRO A 896 22.03 8.27 -25.01
C PRO A 896 22.03 8.00 -26.52
N GLY A 897 22.78 6.99 -26.99
CA GLY A 897 22.79 6.53 -28.38
C GLY A 897 21.49 5.80 -28.73
N GLN A 898 21.16 4.73 -28.01
CA GLN A 898 19.90 3.99 -28.19
C GLN A 898 18.66 4.90 -28.10
N ALA A 899 18.62 5.79 -27.11
CA ALA A 899 17.51 6.75 -26.93
C ALA A 899 17.37 7.72 -28.12
N LYS A 900 18.50 8.06 -28.79
CA LYS A 900 18.52 8.85 -30.03
C LYS A 900 18.08 8.03 -31.24
N SER A 901 18.50 6.76 -31.38
CA SER A 901 18.02 5.89 -32.47
C SER A 901 16.50 5.66 -32.37
N ILE A 902 15.94 5.44 -31.18
CA ILE A 902 14.48 5.32 -30.98
C ILE A 902 13.76 6.62 -31.37
N LEU A 903 14.29 7.77 -30.97
CA LEU A 903 13.73 9.09 -31.33
C LEU A 903 13.78 9.35 -32.84
N GLN A 904 14.89 9.00 -33.51
CA GLN A 904 15.05 9.19 -34.95
C GLN A 904 14.19 8.23 -35.75
N GLY A 905 14.20 6.93 -35.44
CA GLY A 905 13.35 5.93 -36.09
C GLY A 905 11.87 6.33 -36.02
N PHE A 906 11.38 6.75 -34.85
CA PHE A 906 10.01 7.27 -34.73
C PHE A 906 9.71 8.43 -35.70
N LEU A 907 10.61 9.41 -35.83
CA LEU A 907 10.41 10.57 -36.72
C LEU A 907 10.50 10.18 -38.21
N GLU A 908 11.39 9.22 -38.54
CA GLU A 908 11.65 8.78 -39.91
C GLU A 908 10.55 7.82 -40.42
N ASP A 909 10.13 6.83 -39.62
CA ASP A 909 9.08 5.85 -39.96
C ASP A 909 7.68 6.46 -40.00
N SER A 910 7.36 7.35 -39.06
CA SER A 910 6.07 8.06 -39.05
C SER A 910 6.00 9.20 -40.07
N GLY A 911 7.14 9.62 -40.61
CA GLY A 911 7.26 10.79 -41.48
C GLY A 911 7.00 12.14 -40.78
N TYR A 912 6.92 12.19 -39.45
CA TYR A 912 6.73 13.43 -38.70
C TYR A 912 8.04 14.21 -38.53
N SER A 913 8.01 15.53 -38.81
CA SER A 913 9.08 16.42 -38.35
C SER A 913 8.80 16.92 -36.92
N VAL A 914 9.82 17.40 -36.20
CA VAL A 914 9.70 17.78 -34.76
C VAL A 914 8.64 18.88 -34.52
N GLN A 915 8.40 19.73 -35.51
CA GLN A 915 7.31 20.71 -35.48
C GLN A 915 5.91 20.08 -35.59
N ASP A 916 5.75 18.89 -36.15
CA ASP A 916 4.45 18.21 -36.36
C ASP A 916 4.00 17.40 -35.14
N LEU A 917 4.91 17.18 -34.18
CA LEU A 917 4.65 16.45 -32.95
C LEU A 917 3.49 17.05 -32.16
N LYS A 918 2.51 16.19 -31.86
CA LYS A 918 1.39 16.47 -30.98
C LYS A 918 1.76 16.30 -29.52
N SER A 919 1.00 16.92 -28.63
CA SER A 919 1.19 16.80 -27.18
C SER A 919 1.27 15.34 -26.70
N PHE A 920 0.48 14.43 -27.29
CA PHE A 920 0.53 13.00 -27.00
C PHE A 920 1.78 12.28 -27.55
N HIS A 921 2.39 12.77 -28.65
CA HIS A 921 3.72 12.30 -29.06
C HIS A 921 4.79 12.72 -28.04
N LEU A 922 4.74 13.96 -27.54
CA LEU A 922 5.67 14.45 -26.51
C LEU A 922 5.56 13.64 -25.20
N VAL A 923 4.35 13.23 -24.83
CA VAL A 923 4.10 12.34 -23.67
C VAL A 923 4.57 10.90 -23.96
N GLY A 924 4.34 10.38 -25.17
CA GLY A 924 4.67 9.00 -25.54
C GLY A 924 6.16 8.74 -25.78
N LEU A 925 6.93 9.75 -26.18
CA LEU A 925 8.40 9.69 -26.25
C LEU A 925 9.01 9.54 -24.85
N GLY A 926 8.43 10.17 -23.83
CA GLY A 926 8.86 10.05 -22.43
C GLY A 926 10.34 10.39 -22.26
N THR A 927 11.14 9.43 -21.79
CA THR A 927 12.58 9.58 -21.57
C THR A 927 13.39 9.83 -22.84
N THR A 928 12.95 9.35 -24.02
CA THR A 928 13.67 9.58 -25.29
C THR A 928 13.63 11.03 -25.73
N LEU A 929 12.67 11.82 -25.24
CA LEU A 929 12.60 13.27 -25.42
C LEU A 929 13.87 13.98 -24.89
N CYS A 930 14.56 13.38 -23.91
CA CYS A 930 15.84 13.90 -23.39
C CYS A 930 17.02 13.73 -24.37
N ALA A 931 16.86 12.98 -25.46
CA ALA A 931 17.87 12.79 -26.50
C ALA A 931 17.79 13.81 -27.66
N MET A 932 16.76 14.66 -27.69
CA MET A 932 16.63 15.74 -28.68
C MET A 932 17.76 16.77 -28.53
N ASN A 933 18.22 17.32 -29.65
CA ASN A 933 19.15 18.45 -29.66
C ASN A 933 18.46 19.78 -29.31
N ILE A 934 19.24 20.75 -28.83
CA ILE A 934 18.82 22.14 -28.54
C ILE A 934 18.01 22.75 -29.70
N THR A 935 18.46 22.54 -30.94
CA THR A 935 17.80 23.02 -32.17
C THR A 935 16.47 22.32 -32.42
N GLU A 936 16.39 21.01 -32.23
CA GLU A 936 15.15 20.23 -32.41
C GLU A 936 14.10 20.63 -31.38
N ILE A 937 14.48 20.72 -30.10
CA ILE A 937 13.61 21.20 -29.03
C ILE A 937 13.02 22.55 -29.44
N SER A 938 13.83 23.50 -29.93
CA SER A 938 13.33 24.82 -30.33
C SER A 938 12.12 24.77 -31.29
N LEU A 939 12.03 23.77 -32.18
CA LEU A 939 10.97 23.59 -33.17
C LEU A 939 9.63 23.08 -32.60
N ILE A 940 9.60 22.45 -31.42
CA ILE A 940 8.35 21.92 -30.83
C ILE A 940 7.32 23.05 -30.65
N LYS A 941 6.11 22.88 -31.22
CA LYS A 941 5.02 23.87 -31.17
C LYS A 941 4.63 24.20 -29.73
N ILE A 942 4.63 25.48 -29.37
CA ILE A 942 4.28 25.97 -28.02
C ILE A 942 2.85 25.56 -27.61
N SER A 943 1.93 25.50 -28.58
CA SER A 943 0.54 25.03 -28.37
C SER A 943 0.44 23.58 -27.89
N GLU A 944 1.38 22.73 -28.31
CA GLU A 944 1.44 21.30 -27.98
C GLU A 944 2.28 21.08 -26.70
N PHE A 945 3.38 21.82 -26.54
CA PHE A 945 4.23 21.76 -25.34
C PHE A 945 3.51 22.24 -24.07
N ARG A 946 2.75 23.35 -24.15
CA ARG A 946 2.15 23.99 -22.96
C ARG A 946 1.17 23.12 -22.18
N VAL A 947 0.55 22.13 -22.84
CA VAL A 947 -0.46 21.25 -22.23
C VAL A 947 0.14 19.97 -21.64
N VAL A 948 1.45 19.79 -21.69
CA VAL A 948 2.17 18.60 -21.16
C VAL A 948 3.37 18.95 -20.27
N MET A 949 3.51 20.22 -19.86
CA MET A 949 4.67 20.67 -19.07
C MET A 949 4.81 19.89 -17.75
N ALA A 950 3.71 19.57 -17.05
CA ALA A 950 3.72 18.72 -15.86
C ALA A 950 4.32 17.32 -16.09
N ARG A 951 4.15 16.76 -17.31
CA ARG A 951 4.70 15.45 -17.69
C ARG A 951 6.18 15.54 -18.05
N ILE A 952 6.57 16.55 -18.81
CA ILE A 952 7.97 16.80 -19.16
C ILE A 952 8.77 17.17 -17.89
N GLY A 953 8.12 17.84 -16.92
CA GLY A 953 8.65 18.19 -15.60
C GLY A 953 8.89 17.00 -14.64
N THR A 954 8.63 15.75 -15.04
CA THR A 954 9.10 14.56 -14.30
C THR A 954 10.35 13.93 -14.92
N LEU A 955 10.79 14.39 -16.09
CA LEU A 955 11.93 13.81 -16.82
C LEU A 955 13.27 14.29 -16.25
N LEU A 956 14.22 13.36 -16.12
CA LEU A 956 15.57 13.61 -15.61
C LEU A 956 16.56 13.87 -16.77
N CYS A 957 16.25 14.84 -17.63
CA CYS A 957 17.12 15.20 -18.75
C CYS A 957 18.40 15.93 -18.29
N SER A 958 19.39 16.04 -19.19
CA SER A 958 20.60 16.83 -18.91
C SER A 958 20.31 18.34 -18.79
N ILE A 959 21.15 19.07 -18.07
CA ILE A 959 20.93 20.50 -17.76
C ILE A 959 20.72 21.38 -19.01
N HIS A 960 21.43 21.09 -20.12
CA HIS A 960 21.29 21.83 -21.37
C HIS A 960 19.91 21.64 -22.02
N ILE A 961 19.32 20.46 -21.85
CA ILE A 961 17.98 20.13 -22.35
C ILE A 961 16.90 20.75 -21.47
N LEU A 962 17.07 20.68 -20.15
CA LEU A 962 16.19 21.35 -19.19
C LEU A 962 16.17 22.87 -19.40
N ALA A 963 17.31 23.50 -19.73
CA ALA A 963 17.40 24.93 -20.04
C ALA A 963 16.63 25.35 -21.30
N GLU A 964 16.50 24.48 -22.31
CA GLU A 964 15.68 24.76 -23.51
C GLU A 964 14.19 24.53 -23.27
N PHE A 965 13.80 23.51 -22.50
CA PHE A 965 12.42 23.40 -22.01
C PHE A 965 12.05 24.58 -21.10
N LYS A 966 13.00 25.10 -20.30
CA LYS A 966 12.84 26.32 -19.50
C LYS A 966 12.59 27.54 -20.39
N ARG A 967 13.35 27.72 -21.48
CA ARG A 967 13.11 28.78 -22.47
C ARG A 967 11.73 28.67 -23.16
N LYS A 968 11.19 27.45 -23.34
CA LYS A 968 9.80 27.28 -23.80
C LYS A 968 8.76 27.63 -22.74
N ALA A 969 8.99 27.27 -21.48
CA ALA A 969 8.12 27.65 -20.37
C ALA A 969 7.99 29.19 -20.25
N GLU A 970 9.06 29.93 -20.51
CA GLU A 970 9.04 31.40 -20.58
C GLU A 970 8.11 31.96 -21.66
N ALA A 971 7.96 31.25 -22.79
CA ALA A 971 7.02 31.64 -23.84
C ALA A 971 5.54 31.36 -23.47
N VAL A 972 5.28 30.64 -22.37
CA VAL A 972 3.93 30.33 -21.84
C VAL A 972 3.61 31.15 -20.59
N PHE A 973 4.52 31.20 -19.61
CA PHE A 973 4.33 31.84 -18.30
C PHE A 973 5.08 33.17 -18.13
N GLY A 974 5.87 33.59 -19.13
CA GLY A 974 6.76 34.75 -19.04
C GLY A 974 8.07 34.46 -18.30
N HIS A 975 8.90 35.50 -18.18
CA HIS A 975 10.20 35.47 -17.49
C HIS A 975 10.11 34.90 -16.07
N PRO A 976 11.14 34.17 -15.55
CA PRO A 976 11.06 33.45 -14.28
C PRO A 976 10.62 34.30 -13.07
N THR A 977 10.98 35.59 -13.05
CA THR A 977 10.56 36.55 -12.01
C THR A 977 9.05 36.85 -11.98
N LYS A 978 8.24 36.22 -12.83
CA LYS A 978 6.77 36.27 -12.81
C LYS A 978 6.13 34.93 -12.41
N TRP A 979 6.90 33.89 -12.15
CA TRP A 979 6.36 32.57 -11.83
C TRP A 979 5.79 32.52 -10.40
N SER A 980 4.69 31.80 -10.26
CA SER A 980 4.01 31.52 -8.99
C SER A 980 4.41 30.13 -8.47
N SER A 981 4.10 29.84 -7.21
CA SER A 981 4.22 28.50 -6.61
C SER A 981 3.56 27.41 -7.48
N SER A 982 2.37 27.70 -8.02
CA SER A 982 1.67 26.81 -8.97
C SER A 982 2.46 26.53 -10.25
N VAL A 983 3.20 27.52 -10.77
CA VAL A 983 4.04 27.36 -11.97
C VAL A 983 5.29 26.54 -11.66
N LEU A 984 5.98 26.77 -10.53
CA LEU A 984 7.16 25.98 -10.16
C LEU A 984 6.84 24.48 -9.96
N GLN A 985 5.67 24.16 -9.39
CA GLN A 985 5.21 22.76 -9.30
C GLN A 985 4.74 22.18 -10.63
N GLU A 986 4.23 22.99 -11.57
CA GLU A 986 3.90 22.55 -12.94
C GLU A 986 5.18 22.26 -13.76
N LEU A 987 6.26 23.02 -13.54
CA LEU A 987 7.51 22.86 -14.28
C LEU A 987 8.38 21.71 -13.78
N GLY A 988 8.31 21.37 -12.49
CA GLY A 988 9.11 20.28 -11.92
C GLY A 988 10.60 20.38 -12.27
N THR A 989 11.18 19.32 -12.83
CA THR A 989 12.59 19.28 -13.24
C THR A 989 13.00 20.36 -14.25
N ILE A 990 12.07 20.90 -15.06
CA ILE A 990 12.34 22.00 -15.99
C ILE A 990 12.84 23.25 -15.22
N ALA A 991 12.39 23.46 -13.99
CA ALA A 991 12.85 24.57 -13.14
C ALA A 991 14.34 24.46 -12.74
N ALA A 992 14.99 23.30 -12.92
CA ALA A 992 16.45 23.19 -12.76
C ALA A 992 17.23 23.84 -13.92
N GLY A 993 16.58 24.13 -15.06
CA GLY A 993 17.16 24.82 -16.22
C GLY A 993 17.28 26.34 -16.08
N LEU A 994 17.04 26.90 -14.89
CA LEU A 994 17.23 28.32 -14.57
C LEU A 994 18.72 28.71 -14.60
N THR A 995 19.03 29.94 -15.03
CA THR A 995 20.40 30.48 -14.87
C THR A 995 20.65 30.92 -13.43
N LYS A 996 21.93 31.16 -13.10
CA LYS A 996 22.36 31.78 -11.85
C LYS A 996 21.61 33.09 -11.55
N GLU A 997 21.51 33.95 -12.55
CA GLU A 997 20.94 35.29 -12.45
C GLU A 997 19.44 35.23 -12.22
N GLU A 998 18.74 34.34 -12.93
CA GLU A 998 17.30 34.09 -12.76
C GLU A 998 17.00 33.52 -11.37
N LEU A 999 17.79 32.54 -10.92
CA LEU A 999 17.65 31.91 -9.61
C LEU A 999 17.95 32.89 -8.45
N GLN A 1000 18.88 33.82 -8.65
CA GLN A 1000 19.14 34.91 -7.69
C GLN A 1000 18.05 35.99 -7.67
N MET A 1001 17.23 36.12 -8.72
CA MET A 1001 16.10 37.05 -8.78
C MET A 1001 14.76 36.44 -8.32
N LEU A 1002 14.69 35.12 -8.08
CA LEU A 1002 13.48 34.49 -7.54
C LEU A 1002 13.27 34.81 -6.06
N ASP A 1003 12.04 35.16 -5.71
CA ASP A 1003 11.66 35.44 -4.32
C ASP A 1003 11.90 34.21 -3.42
N LYS A 1004 12.35 34.44 -2.19
CA LYS A 1004 12.58 33.41 -1.17
C LYS A 1004 11.30 32.63 -0.86
N ASP A 1005 10.14 33.27 -0.90
CA ASP A 1005 8.84 32.66 -0.61
C ASP A 1005 8.45 31.59 -1.67
N LEU A 1006 9.14 31.56 -2.81
CA LEU A 1006 8.98 30.53 -3.85
C LEU A 1006 9.87 29.28 -3.66
N MET A 1007 10.91 29.36 -2.82
CA MET A 1007 11.87 28.27 -2.59
C MET A 1007 11.25 26.94 -2.06
N PRO A 1008 10.19 26.93 -1.22
CA PRO A 1008 9.54 25.68 -0.84
C PRO A 1008 8.71 25.04 -1.98
N TYR A 1009 8.45 25.77 -3.06
CA TYR A 1009 7.56 25.35 -4.15
C TYR A 1009 8.28 24.81 -5.38
N PHE A 1010 9.61 24.71 -5.36
CA PHE A 1010 10.32 23.77 -6.24
C PHE A 1010 9.94 22.33 -5.90
N GLN A 1011 9.95 21.42 -6.88
CA GLN A 1011 9.86 19.99 -6.58
C GLN A 1011 11.21 19.46 -6.04
N PRO A 1012 11.22 18.46 -5.13
CA PRO A 1012 12.45 17.82 -4.64
C PRO A 1012 13.32 17.19 -5.74
N SER A 1013 12.71 16.83 -6.88
CA SER A 1013 13.39 16.41 -8.12
C SER A 1013 14.20 17.56 -8.73
N ALA A 1014 13.57 18.73 -8.91
CA ALA A 1014 14.20 19.93 -9.46
C ALA A 1014 15.41 20.38 -8.62
N ILE A 1015 15.29 20.34 -7.29
CA ILE A 1015 16.39 20.67 -6.38
C ILE A 1015 17.58 19.73 -6.58
N LYS A 1016 17.37 18.43 -6.80
CA LYS A 1016 18.44 17.46 -7.09
C LYS A 1016 19.08 17.67 -8.47
N CYS A 1017 18.32 18.17 -9.43
CA CYS A 1017 18.78 18.44 -10.80
C CYS A 1017 19.53 19.78 -10.97
N LEU A 1018 19.44 20.72 -10.02
CA LEU A 1018 20.20 21.97 -10.05
C LEU A 1018 21.72 21.69 -9.97
N PRO A 1019 22.55 22.19 -10.90
CA PRO A 1019 23.99 22.00 -10.86
C PRO A 1019 24.62 22.58 -9.58
N ASP A 1020 25.66 21.92 -9.06
CA ASP A 1020 26.44 22.36 -7.89
C ASP A 1020 26.89 23.84 -8.00
N GLU A 1021 27.30 24.27 -9.19
CA GLU A 1021 27.74 25.64 -9.48
C GLU A 1021 26.60 26.67 -9.53
N ILE A 1022 25.36 26.24 -9.75
CA ILE A 1022 24.18 27.12 -9.79
C ILE A 1022 23.50 27.14 -8.41
N PHE A 1023 23.38 25.98 -7.74
CA PHE A 1023 22.77 25.87 -6.41
C PHE A 1023 23.52 26.71 -5.35
N LYS A 1024 24.87 26.75 -5.41
CA LYS A 1024 25.70 27.54 -4.48
C LYS A 1024 25.48 29.06 -4.56
N GLU A 1025 24.83 29.54 -5.61
CA GLU A 1025 24.58 30.97 -5.87
C GLU A 1025 23.28 31.45 -5.21
N LEU A 1026 22.44 30.54 -4.69
CA LEU A 1026 21.32 30.88 -3.82
C LEU A 1026 21.79 31.62 -2.57
N SER A 1027 21.12 32.71 -2.25
CA SER A 1027 21.37 33.46 -1.01
C SER A 1027 21.15 32.60 0.23
N ALA A 1028 21.82 32.94 1.34
CA ALA A 1028 21.60 32.29 2.62
C ALA A 1028 20.13 32.38 3.07
N GLU A 1029 19.42 33.46 2.72
CA GLU A 1029 18.00 33.60 2.99
C GLU A 1029 17.16 32.61 2.15
N GLN A 1030 17.33 32.56 0.82
CA GLN A 1030 16.63 31.60 -0.04
C GLN A 1030 16.85 30.15 0.41
N ILE A 1031 18.08 29.77 0.79
CA ILE A 1031 18.39 28.42 1.30
C ILE A 1031 17.67 28.11 2.62
N ALA A 1032 17.44 29.10 3.49
CA ALA A 1032 16.62 28.89 4.69
C ALA A 1032 15.13 28.70 4.37
N TRP A 1033 14.64 29.33 3.29
CA TRP A 1033 13.25 29.24 2.84
C TRP A 1033 12.94 27.99 2.00
N LEU A 1034 13.90 27.09 1.72
CA LEU A 1034 13.62 25.79 1.09
C LEU A 1034 12.60 24.93 1.86
N GLY A 1035 12.47 25.12 3.19
CA GLY A 1035 11.68 24.22 4.04
C GLY A 1035 12.31 22.84 4.20
N PRO A 1036 11.74 21.94 5.03
CA PRO A 1036 12.38 20.68 5.41
C PRO A 1036 12.49 19.68 4.25
N GLU A 1037 11.57 19.75 3.28
CA GLU A 1037 11.48 18.80 2.16
C GLU A 1037 12.54 19.07 1.09
N ASN A 1038 12.55 20.28 0.51
CA ASN A 1038 13.57 20.67 -0.46
C ASN A 1038 14.96 20.77 0.16
N ALA A 1039 15.09 21.14 1.45
CA ALA A 1039 16.38 21.10 2.14
C ALA A 1039 16.92 19.66 2.29
N ALA A 1040 16.06 18.67 2.51
CA ALA A 1040 16.45 17.26 2.53
C ALA A 1040 16.76 16.68 1.14
N ALA A 1041 16.32 17.35 0.07
CA ALA A 1041 16.63 16.99 -1.31
C ALA A 1041 18.04 17.44 -1.78
N VAL A 1042 18.68 18.38 -1.07
CA VAL A 1042 20.00 18.96 -1.44
C VAL A 1042 21.09 17.88 -1.47
N THR A 1043 21.80 17.79 -2.59
CA THR A 1043 22.75 16.70 -2.85
C THR A 1043 24.06 16.84 -2.03
N PRO A 1044 24.81 15.75 -1.83
CA PRO A 1044 26.14 15.82 -1.23
C PRO A 1044 27.17 16.63 -2.02
N GLY A 1045 26.94 16.88 -3.32
CA GLY A 1045 27.76 17.76 -4.17
C GLY A 1045 27.49 19.21 -3.83
N GLN A 1046 26.27 19.68 -4.13
CA GLN A 1046 25.71 20.99 -3.78
C GLN A 1046 26.12 21.43 -2.37
N ARG A 1047 25.95 20.55 -1.37
CA ARG A 1047 26.26 20.83 0.03
C ARG A 1047 27.74 21.14 0.30
N ARG A 1048 28.68 20.63 -0.50
CA ARG A 1048 30.13 20.92 -0.38
C ARG A 1048 30.50 22.31 -0.92
N GLN A 1049 29.73 22.85 -1.86
CA GLN A 1049 29.96 24.18 -2.45
C GLN A 1049 29.42 25.33 -1.59
N LEU A 1050 28.61 25.04 -0.57
CA LEU A 1050 27.98 26.06 0.27
C LEU A 1050 28.96 26.68 1.27
N SER A 1051 28.91 28.02 1.40
CA SER A 1051 29.58 28.74 2.47
C SER A 1051 29.02 28.40 3.86
N LEU A 1052 29.77 28.73 4.92
CA LEU A 1052 29.37 28.50 6.31
C LEU A 1052 27.97 29.05 6.65
N VAL A 1053 27.62 30.23 6.11
CA VAL A 1053 26.32 30.88 6.37
C VAL A 1053 25.18 30.18 5.63
N GLN A 1054 25.43 29.73 4.40
CA GLN A 1054 24.47 28.92 3.64
C GLN A 1054 24.29 27.53 4.28
N LEU A 1055 25.35 26.90 4.80
CA LEU A 1055 25.28 25.64 5.55
C LEU A 1055 24.48 25.77 6.86
N GLN A 1056 24.63 26.88 7.59
CA GLN A 1056 23.80 27.19 8.76
C GLN A 1056 22.33 27.38 8.38
N SER A 1057 22.07 28.02 7.23
CA SER A 1057 20.73 28.29 6.71
C SER A 1057 20.04 27.01 6.24
N LEU A 1058 20.76 26.14 5.52
CA LEU A 1058 20.30 24.80 5.16
C LEU A 1058 19.96 23.97 6.39
N ARG A 1059 20.79 24.05 7.45
CA ARG A 1059 20.51 23.38 8.73
C ARG A 1059 19.26 23.92 9.43
N ARG A 1060 18.94 25.22 9.30
CA ARG A 1060 17.68 25.80 9.81
C ARG A 1060 16.47 25.26 9.03
N ALA A 1061 16.57 25.16 7.71
CA ALA A 1061 15.51 24.59 6.87
C ALA A 1061 15.26 23.10 7.17
N LEU A 1062 16.33 22.29 7.27
CA LEU A 1062 16.28 20.88 7.69
C LEU A 1062 15.66 20.68 9.09
N ASP A 1063 15.98 21.56 10.05
CA ASP A 1063 15.38 21.52 11.39
C ASP A 1063 13.93 22.07 11.40
N GLY A 1064 13.42 22.63 10.30
CA GLY A 1064 12.08 23.21 10.23
C GLY A 1064 11.92 24.48 11.08
N ALA A 1065 12.96 25.31 11.16
CA ALA A 1065 12.94 26.56 11.92
C ALA A 1065 12.00 27.60 11.28
N ASN A 1066 11.33 28.41 12.11
CA ASN A 1066 10.50 29.51 11.62
C ASN A 1066 11.37 30.52 10.87
N THR A 1067 11.17 30.62 9.56
CA THR A 1067 11.93 31.49 8.66
C THR A 1067 11.62 32.97 8.87
N ARG A 1068 10.47 33.31 9.48
CA ARG A 1068 10.04 34.68 9.76
C ARG A 1068 10.66 35.25 11.04
N SER A 1069 11.02 34.40 12.00
CA SER A 1069 11.79 34.82 13.18
C SER A 1069 13.30 34.82 12.89
N TRP A 1070 13.71 35.49 11.81
CA TRP A 1070 15.12 35.58 11.41
C TRP A 1070 15.91 36.39 12.45
N PRO A 1071 16.93 35.82 13.11
CA PRO A 1071 17.73 36.58 14.06
C PRO A 1071 18.76 37.41 13.29
N ASP A 1072 18.62 38.73 13.33
CA ASP A 1072 19.71 39.64 12.99
C ASP A 1072 20.87 39.43 13.96
N THR A 1073 21.96 38.88 13.43
CA THR A 1073 23.17 38.40 14.11
C THR A 1073 23.00 37.14 15.00
N PRO A 1074 24.02 36.26 15.07
CA PRO A 1074 24.01 35.10 15.95
C PRO A 1074 24.35 35.49 17.39
N ALA A 1075 23.37 35.41 18.30
CA ALA A 1075 23.59 35.57 19.73
C ALA A 1075 24.57 34.50 20.26
N SER A 1076 25.76 34.92 20.67
CA SER A 1076 26.81 34.03 21.16
C SER A 1076 26.52 33.55 22.58
N ALA A 1077 25.81 32.42 22.69
CA ALA A 1077 25.45 31.78 23.96
C ALA A 1077 26.69 31.22 24.70
N ARG A 1078 27.49 32.09 25.32
CA ARG A 1078 28.34 31.71 26.45
C ARG A 1078 27.44 31.38 27.65
N PRO A 1079 27.68 30.28 28.38
CA PRO A 1079 26.91 29.99 29.58
C PRO A 1079 27.27 30.99 30.69
N THR A 1080 26.33 31.87 31.04
CA THR A 1080 26.44 32.71 32.23
C THR A 1080 26.19 31.88 33.49
N TRP A 1081 27.25 31.52 34.20
CA TRP A 1081 27.14 31.09 35.60
C TRP A 1081 26.63 32.25 36.46
N ALA A 1082 25.55 32.01 37.20
CA ALA A 1082 25.21 32.82 38.37
C ALA A 1082 25.93 32.25 39.62
N PRO A 1083 26.43 33.09 40.54
CA PRO A 1083 27.24 32.62 41.66
C PRO A 1083 26.41 31.96 42.77
N SER A 1084 26.91 30.86 43.32
CA SER A 1084 26.33 30.21 44.51
C SER A 1084 26.71 30.96 45.79
N SER A 1085 25.74 31.13 46.70
CA SER A 1085 25.96 31.65 48.05
C SER A 1085 26.80 30.66 48.89
N GLY A 1086 27.87 31.15 49.52
CA GLY A 1086 28.87 30.31 50.16
C GLY A 1086 28.52 29.77 51.55
N SER A 1087 29.42 28.98 52.10
CA SER A 1087 29.49 28.56 53.50
C SER A 1087 30.96 28.33 53.90
N PRO A 1088 31.34 28.40 55.21
CA PRO A 1088 32.73 28.65 55.61
C PRO A 1088 33.67 27.42 55.57
N PRO A 1089 35.01 27.62 55.60
CA PRO A 1089 36.00 26.57 55.34
C PRO A 1089 36.50 25.83 56.60
N GLY A 1090 37.06 24.62 56.39
CA GLY A 1090 37.79 23.85 57.40
C GLY A 1090 38.49 22.60 56.82
N GLU A 1091 39.82 22.64 56.73
CA GLU A 1091 40.73 21.54 56.37
C GLU A 1091 41.40 20.93 57.64
N PRO A 1092 42.20 19.84 57.56
CA PRO A 1092 42.04 18.53 56.90
C PRO A 1092 42.41 17.42 57.95
N PRO A 1093 43.23 16.36 57.73
CA PRO A 1093 43.46 15.45 56.58
C PRO A 1093 43.35 13.92 56.92
N GLY A 1094 43.48 13.06 55.90
CA GLY A 1094 43.95 11.65 55.99
C GLY A 1094 42.92 10.55 55.70
N THR A 1095 43.28 9.31 55.29
CA THR A 1095 44.58 8.75 54.84
C THR A 1095 44.36 7.34 54.23
N TRP A 1096 45.08 7.00 53.14
CA TRP A 1096 45.30 5.65 52.56
C TRP A 1096 44.06 4.94 51.93
N GLY A 1097 44.14 4.13 50.86
CA GLY A 1097 45.24 3.76 49.94
C GLY A 1097 44.66 3.26 48.58
N LEU A 1098 45.35 3.37 47.43
CA LEU A 1098 46.33 2.42 46.86
C LEU A 1098 45.73 1.01 46.59
N TRP A 1099 45.78 0.35 45.42
CA TRP A 1099 46.44 0.46 44.09
C TRP A 1099 45.47 -0.20 43.04
N LEU A 1100 45.64 -0.36 41.71
CA LEU A 1100 46.49 -0.02 40.53
C LEU A 1100 45.60 -0.36 39.28
N GLY A 1101 45.87 -0.06 38.00
CA GLY A 1101 46.92 0.68 37.29
C GLY A 1101 46.67 0.70 35.77
N SER A 1102 47.36 1.56 35.01
CA SER A 1102 47.32 1.63 33.52
C SER A 1102 48.74 1.68 32.93
N PRO A 1103 48.92 1.34 31.65
CA PRO A 1103 49.23 2.35 30.59
C PRO A 1103 48.26 2.24 29.38
N LEU A 1104 47.96 3.27 28.56
CA LEU A 1104 48.79 3.98 27.55
C LEU A 1104 49.35 3.00 26.48
N LEU A 1105 49.26 3.21 25.16
CA LEU A 1105 49.27 4.41 24.27
C LEU A 1105 48.24 4.24 23.11
N VAL A 1106 47.56 5.27 22.59
CA VAL A 1106 47.98 6.26 21.55
C VAL A 1106 48.53 5.66 20.24
N ILE A 1107 47.79 5.86 19.13
CA ILE A 1107 48.28 6.01 17.74
C ILE A 1107 47.32 6.94 16.97
N VAL A 1108 47.81 7.60 15.93
CA VAL A 1108 47.13 8.64 15.13
C VAL A 1108 46.45 8.04 13.88
N PRO A 1109 45.31 8.55 13.40
CA PRO A 1109 44.73 8.14 12.12
C PRO A 1109 45.49 8.76 10.93
N GLU A 1110 45.84 7.95 9.93
CA GLU A 1110 46.25 8.42 8.60
C GLU A 1110 45.17 8.15 7.55
N THR A 1111 45.11 9.03 6.55
CA THR A 1111 44.25 8.99 5.37
C THR A 1111 44.83 8.02 4.32
N MET A 1112 44.06 7.48 3.37
CA MET A 1112 43.58 8.18 2.16
C MET A 1112 43.06 7.14 1.14
N TRP A 1113 42.21 7.57 0.20
CA TRP A 1113 41.55 6.79 -0.88
C TRP A 1113 40.38 5.92 -0.41
#